data_AF-A0A673ZFF6-F1
#
_entry.id   AF-A0A673ZFF6-F1
#
_cell.length_a   1.000
_cell.length_b   1.000
_cell.length_c   1.000
_cell.angle_alpha   90.00
_cell.angle_beta   90.00
_cell.angle_gamma   90.00
#
_symmetry.space_group_name_H-M   'P 1'
#
loop_
_entity.id
_entity.type
_entity.pdbx_description
1 polymer ?
#
loop_
_entity_poly.entity_id
_entity_poly.type
_entity_poly.pdbx_seq_one_letter_code
_entity_poly.pdbx_strand_id
1 'polypeptide(L)'
;MVSNLRMQWFGILYPNLLIWFHHCTSDTALTLESRNMFTYDESYYEYVPDRLPWHGAGRLCSQRSGALATVSNTFENRELTTFLKSLNITHPVWIGRKVMTHLKSSTETLILEFDGRSDVKNARLLHKFPAMCEVTVCTRVRFDPACYGFSTVFSYSIQSFINEFQLRARLIQGQPVQLALLVHGMHGPYQEAFRHDGSWHSLCVSWSRHGGRWALFANGRPVNRGDSLYSAGDVGPDGHFILGQEQDSFGGSFKSAESFSGSLTQLHIWERVLNDSEIHTMEKECSPASSGLVFKWSATVLEVESSLKRLWGDSPCQANSSELADEFLYSLLDSDVVPYHNFSEVVDAPQAGECVTFDPLSGGWGLDVCDSQRGAVCQFEKEGLDIFGFPKTAFFSKVIEDMSMNVSSEKDLASMSGLTTVLVRVLEASPDILTSTDVLYLTEMMKLEATTTIQEVNHAQEGLDSTEAMVSIATNYLKLASLILDSKMAAQWLGRPEDIATVGPFTVVESIDKLTGALADVLSAEWKSFTLSTENIDVHVEARKLSQMSCSCVFKPSVFGGHSSGSGQDELLIPDTEVQRLHDLGHKEVMFIHTYYSHLMEIQSRMEQDTSPEDRSENTGVLPGRMATAVISATVRDPFKAQNIPVAIHYTLSSSHVVRSMAASQMAPYLFYSAPYYL
;
A
#
# COMPACT_ATOMS: atom_id res chain seq x y z
N MET A 1 -43.02 51.22 -30.13
CA MET A 1 -41.99 51.07 -29.08
C MET A 1 -41.22 49.80 -29.43
N VAL A 2 -40.26 49.78 -30.37
CA VAL A 2 -39.06 50.63 -30.50
C VAL A 2 -38.34 50.63 -29.13
N SER A 3 -37.12 50.14 -28.94
CA SER A 3 -36.10 49.60 -29.83
C SER A 3 -34.80 49.47 -29.02
N ASN A 4 -33.81 48.76 -29.60
CA ASN A 4 -32.40 49.18 -29.67
C ASN A 4 -31.57 49.13 -28.37
N LEU A 5 -30.51 48.31 -28.39
CA LEU A 5 -29.16 48.73 -28.81
C LEU A 5 -28.64 49.94 -28.02
N ARG A 6 -27.66 49.70 -27.14
CA ARG A 6 -26.34 50.33 -27.27
C ARG A 6 -25.34 49.78 -26.25
N MET A 7 -24.36 49.05 -26.77
CA MET A 7 -22.97 49.17 -26.30
C MET A 7 -22.59 50.65 -26.22
N GLN A 8 -21.98 51.06 -25.11
CA GLN A 8 -20.96 52.09 -25.13
C GLN A 8 -19.75 51.63 -24.32
N TRP A 9 -18.78 51.18 -25.09
CA TRP A 9 -17.37 51.10 -24.73
C TRP A 9 -16.87 52.51 -24.36
N PHE A 10 -16.17 52.62 -23.25
CA PHE A 10 -15.00 53.50 -23.20
C PHE A 10 -13.77 52.61 -23.19
N GLY A 11 -13.15 52.50 -24.36
CA GLY A 11 -11.80 51.97 -24.48
C GLY A 11 -10.80 53.03 -24.07
N ILE A 12 -9.82 52.63 -23.27
CA ILE A 12 -8.45 53.13 -23.40
C ILE A 12 -7.55 51.88 -23.47
N LEU A 13 -7.08 51.67 -24.70
CA LEU A 13 -5.94 50.92 -25.23
C LEU A 13 -5.00 50.17 -24.24
N TYR A 14 -4.83 48.87 -24.53
CA TYR A 14 -3.76 47.91 -24.15
C TYR A 14 -2.33 48.42 -24.45
N PRO A 15 -1.20 47.82 -23.95
CA PRO A 15 -0.96 46.36 -23.79
C PRO A 15 -0.17 45.93 -22.52
N ASN A 16 -0.41 44.81 -21.82
CA ASN A 16 -0.20 43.39 -22.14
C ASN A 16 -0.57 42.56 -20.88
N LEU A 17 -0.88 41.27 -21.07
CA LEU A 17 -1.30 40.24 -20.08
C LEU A 17 -2.80 40.20 -19.72
N LEU A 18 -3.54 39.41 -20.49
CA LEU A 18 -4.87 38.88 -20.15
C LEU A 18 -4.66 37.49 -19.54
N ILE A 19 -4.83 37.37 -18.22
CA ILE A 19 -4.98 36.08 -17.55
C ILE A 19 -6.44 35.67 -17.74
N TRP A 20 -6.67 34.59 -18.49
CA TRP A 20 -8.00 34.00 -18.64
C TRP A 20 -8.36 33.20 -17.38
N PHE A 21 -9.40 33.64 -16.68
CA PHE A 21 -10.21 32.76 -15.85
C PHE A 21 -11.14 31.96 -16.77
N HIS A 22 -10.95 30.64 -16.85
CA HIS A 22 -11.99 29.74 -17.36
C HIS A 22 -12.54 28.92 -16.20
N HIS A 23 -13.74 29.30 -15.78
CA HIS A 23 -14.65 28.42 -15.06
C HIS A 23 -15.30 27.50 -16.11
N CYS A 24 -15.17 26.19 -15.96
CA CYS A 24 -15.93 25.19 -16.71
C CYS A 24 -16.51 24.18 -15.74
N THR A 25 -17.84 24.07 -15.74
CA THR A 25 -18.62 22.99 -15.12
C THR A 25 -19.48 22.30 -16.19
N SER A 26 -19.55 20.96 -16.10
CA SER A 26 -20.41 19.95 -16.78
C SER A 26 -20.10 19.63 -18.27
N ASP A 27 -20.09 18.38 -18.77
CA ASP A 27 -20.82 17.16 -18.40
C ASP A 27 -20.09 15.83 -18.74
N THR A 28 -20.18 14.89 -17.78
CA THR A 28 -20.29 13.40 -17.81
C THR A 28 -19.73 12.55 -18.96
N ALA A 29 -18.75 11.68 -18.64
CA ALA A 29 -18.75 10.23 -18.93
C ALA A 29 -17.62 9.51 -18.16
N LEU A 30 -18.00 8.69 -17.17
CA LEU A 30 -17.26 7.58 -16.55
C LEU A 30 -15.76 7.84 -16.24
N THR A 31 -15.52 8.58 -15.17
CA THR A 31 -14.28 8.44 -14.39
C THR A 31 -14.29 7.04 -13.76
N LEU A 32 -13.53 6.11 -14.34
CA LEU A 32 -13.00 4.99 -13.58
C LEU A 32 -12.20 5.64 -12.44
N GLU A 33 -12.59 5.38 -11.19
CA GLU A 33 -11.85 5.84 -10.02
C GLU A 33 -10.40 5.37 -10.14
N SER A 34 -9.54 6.26 -10.63
CA SER A 34 -8.14 6.24 -10.27
C SER A 34 -8.12 6.44 -8.77
N ARG A 35 -8.11 5.33 -8.01
CA ARG A 35 -7.71 5.35 -6.62
C ARG A 35 -6.37 6.06 -6.60
N ASN A 36 -6.39 7.30 -6.16
CA ASN A 36 -5.23 8.03 -5.72
C ASN A 36 -4.63 7.19 -4.59
N MET A 37 -3.68 6.34 -4.97
CA MET A 37 -2.84 5.60 -4.07
C MET A 37 -1.88 6.60 -3.43
N PHE A 38 -1.70 6.49 -2.11
CA PHE A 38 -0.95 7.37 -1.21
C PHE A 38 -1.76 8.46 -0.48
N THR A 39 -2.84 8.05 0.18
CA THR A 39 -3.16 8.56 1.52
C THR A 39 -2.68 7.53 2.56
N TYR A 40 -1.73 7.93 3.41
CA TYR A 40 -1.21 7.10 4.51
C TYR A 40 -2.33 6.82 5.52
N ASP A 41 -2.86 5.61 5.46
CA ASP A 41 -3.68 5.01 6.51
C ASP A 41 -3.21 3.57 6.65
N GLU A 42 -2.41 3.30 7.70
CA GLU A 42 -1.53 2.12 7.86
C GLU A 42 -2.29 0.81 8.15
N SER A 43 -3.63 0.82 8.28
CA SER A 43 -4.42 -0.40 8.43
C SER A 43 -5.86 -0.25 7.93
N TYR A 44 -6.59 -1.35 7.70
CA TYR A 44 -8.04 -1.35 7.46
C TYR A 44 -8.73 -2.42 8.31
N TYR A 45 -10.02 -2.22 8.59
CA TYR A 45 -10.85 -3.13 9.37
C TYR A 45 -11.72 -4.02 8.49
N GLU A 46 -11.93 -5.27 8.91
CA GLU A 46 -12.93 -6.17 8.37
C GLU A 46 -13.76 -6.77 9.51
N TYR A 47 -15.07 -6.86 9.32
CA TYR A 47 -15.98 -7.45 10.30
C TYR A 47 -16.17 -8.93 9.98
N VAL A 48 -15.89 -9.79 10.95
CA VAL A 48 -16.15 -11.23 10.92
C VAL A 48 -17.53 -11.48 11.49
N PRO A 49 -18.52 -11.91 10.67
CA PRO A 49 -19.87 -12.17 11.14
C PRO A 49 -19.99 -13.48 11.92
N ASP A 50 -19.05 -14.41 11.75
CA ASP A 50 -19.05 -15.71 12.41
C ASP A 50 -18.96 -15.54 13.92
N ARG A 51 -19.93 -16.14 14.62
CA ARG A 51 -19.97 -16.09 16.07
C ARG A 51 -19.01 -17.14 16.60
N LEU A 52 -17.85 -16.68 17.06
CA LEU A 52 -16.76 -17.52 17.53
C LEU A 52 -16.38 -17.16 18.97
N PRO A 53 -15.76 -18.09 19.73
CA PRO A 53 -15.07 -17.73 20.96
C PRO A 53 -13.87 -16.84 20.63
N TRP A 54 -13.44 -16.00 21.56
CA TRP A 54 -12.42 -14.97 21.34
C TRP A 54 -11.10 -15.53 20.76
N HIS A 55 -10.63 -16.67 21.27
CA HIS A 55 -9.45 -17.35 20.74
C HIS A 55 -9.64 -17.90 19.31
N GLY A 56 -10.87 -18.31 18.97
CA GLY A 56 -11.24 -18.74 17.62
C GLY A 56 -11.21 -17.57 16.64
N ALA A 57 -11.83 -16.44 17.03
CA ALA A 57 -11.80 -15.21 16.25
C ALA A 57 -10.37 -14.67 16.05
N GLY A 58 -9.53 -14.73 17.09
CA GLY A 58 -8.12 -14.38 17.01
C GLY A 58 -7.33 -15.22 16.02
N ARG A 59 -7.50 -16.54 16.05
CA ARG A 59 -6.85 -17.43 15.07
C ARG A 59 -7.30 -17.15 13.64
N LEU A 60 -8.60 -16.90 13.44
CA LEU A 60 -9.14 -16.56 12.12
C LEU A 60 -8.53 -15.26 11.56
N CYS A 61 -8.46 -14.20 12.35
CA CYS A 61 -7.80 -12.96 11.92
C CYS A 61 -6.33 -13.20 11.55
N SER A 62 -5.60 -13.99 12.36
CA SER A 62 -4.19 -14.32 12.08
C SER A 62 -3.98 -15.20 10.86
N GLN A 63 -4.92 -16.10 10.53
CA GLN A 63 -4.87 -16.89 9.29
C GLN A 63 -5.00 -16.02 8.05
N ARG A 64 -5.71 -14.89 8.15
CA ARG A 64 -5.87 -13.91 7.07
C ARG A 64 -4.78 -12.84 7.03
N SER A 65 -3.65 -13.05 7.71
CA SER A 65 -2.56 -12.07 7.83
C SER A 65 -2.96 -10.78 8.54
N GLY A 66 -4.01 -10.82 9.37
CA GLY A 66 -4.43 -9.73 10.24
C GLY A 66 -4.30 -10.07 11.71
N ALA A 67 -4.81 -9.20 12.56
CA ALA A 67 -4.99 -9.47 13.99
C ALA A 67 -6.39 -9.04 14.41
N LEU A 68 -6.88 -9.50 15.56
CA LEU A 68 -8.06 -8.88 16.13
C LEU A 68 -7.78 -7.39 16.32
N ALA A 69 -8.68 -6.55 15.83
CA ALA A 69 -8.54 -5.10 15.83
C ALA A 69 -8.23 -4.59 17.24
N THR A 70 -7.24 -3.72 17.36
CA THR A 70 -6.94 -3.08 18.64
C THR A 70 -7.20 -1.60 18.52
N VAL A 71 -7.71 -1.02 19.60
CA VAL A 71 -7.91 0.43 19.68
C VAL A 71 -6.99 0.94 20.78
N SER A 72 -6.24 1.99 20.46
CA SER A 72 -5.22 2.52 21.36
C SER A 72 -5.26 4.02 21.56
N ASN A 73 -5.98 4.73 20.72
CA ASN A 73 -6.19 6.17 20.82
C ASN A 73 -7.62 6.54 20.39
N THR A 74 -7.97 7.81 20.56
CA THR A 74 -9.32 8.33 20.26
C THR A 74 -9.65 8.30 18.76
N PHE A 75 -8.64 8.40 17.90
CA PHE A 75 -8.80 8.35 16.44
C PHE A 75 -9.19 6.93 15.99
N GLU A 76 -8.42 5.91 16.38
CA GLU A 76 -8.73 4.50 16.10
C GLU A 76 -10.12 4.09 16.64
N ASN A 77 -10.51 4.62 17.81
CA ASN A 77 -11.83 4.37 18.38
C ASN A 77 -12.93 4.95 17.49
N ARG A 78 -12.75 6.18 17.01
CA ARG A 78 -13.68 6.84 16.10
C ARG A 78 -13.78 6.13 14.76
N GLU A 79 -12.65 5.70 14.19
CA GLU A 79 -12.59 4.94 12.94
C GLU A 79 -13.33 3.61 13.08
N LEU A 80 -13.03 2.83 14.12
CA LEU A 80 -13.69 1.55 14.38
C LEU A 80 -15.20 1.73 14.63
N THR A 81 -15.60 2.76 15.38
CA THR A 81 -17.02 3.09 15.61
C THR A 81 -17.73 3.42 14.30
N THR A 82 -17.09 4.21 13.44
CA THR A 82 -17.65 4.64 12.16
C THR A 82 -17.79 3.45 11.21
N PHE A 83 -16.79 2.57 11.18
CA PHE A 83 -16.79 1.33 10.42
C PHE A 83 -17.92 0.37 10.85
N LEU A 84 -18.08 0.11 12.16
CA LEU A 84 -19.12 -0.78 12.63
C LEU A 84 -20.53 -0.21 12.41
N LYS A 85 -20.69 1.12 12.53
CA LYS A 85 -21.95 1.80 12.22
C LYS A 85 -22.29 1.75 10.73
N SER A 86 -21.31 1.88 9.84
CA SER A 86 -21.56 1.79 8.39
C SER A 86 -22.06 0.39 7.97
N LEU A 87 -21.70 -0.63 8.73
CA LEU A 87 -22.16 -2.02 8.56
C LEU A 87 -23.45 -2.36 9.35
N ASN A 88 -24.11 -1.38 9.97
CA ASN A 88 -25.30 -1.55 10.81
C ASN A 88 -25.11 -2.56 11.96
N ILE A 89 -23.90 -2.70 12.50
CA ILE A 89 -23.63 -3.58 13.64
C ILE A 89 -24.05 -2.87 14.94
N THR A 90 -24.94 -3.51 15.69
CA THR A 90 -25.56 -2.95 16.91
C THR A 90 -25.23 -3.73 18.18
N HIS A 91 -24.49 -4.83 18.06
CA HIS A 91 -24.15 -5.71 19.17
C HIS A 91 -22.65 -5.64 19.47
N PRO A 92 -22.21 -5.92 20.71
CA PRO A 92 -20.79 -5.91 21.04
C PRO A 92 -20.01 -7.02 20.32
N VAL A 93 -18.86 -6.64 19.75
CA VAL A 93 -17.99 -7.48 18.92
C VAL A 93 -16.67 -7.78 19.62
N TRP A 94 -16.03 -8.89 19.28
CA TRP A 94 -14.69 -9.22 19.75
C TRP A 94 -13.66 -8.30 19.11
N ILE A 95 -12.79 -7.74 19.96
CA ILE A 95 -11.60 -7.01 19.57
C ILE A 95 -10.38 -7.59 20.27
N GLY A 96 -9.20 -7.25 19.79
CA GLY A 96 -7.95 -7.70 20.34
C GLY A 96 -7.73 -7.04 21.67
N ARG A 97 -7.26 -7.82 22.65
CA ARG A 97 -6.62 -7.21 23.81
C ARG A 97 -5.35 -6.58 23.26
N LYS A 98 -5.20 -5.26 23.36
CA LYS A 98 -3.87 -4.68 23.33
C LYS A 98 -3.16 -5.28 24.53
N VAL A 99 -2.33 -6.32 24.30
CA VAL A 99 -1.28 -6.61 25.25
C VAL A 99 -0.48 -5.32 25.24
N MET A 100 -0.67 -4.48 26.25
CA MET A 100 0.32 -3.47 26.55
C MET A 100 1.59 -4.27 26.89
N THR A 101 2.39 -4.56 25.87
CA THR A 101 3.82 -4.79 26.05
C THR A 101 4.47 -3.56 26.70
N HIS A 102 3.76 -2.43 26.78
CA HIS A 102 4.13 -1.25 27.55
C HIS A 102 3.59 -1.23 28.98
N LEU A 103 3.87 -2.29 29.76
CA LEU A 103 4.18 -2.13 31.18
C LEU A 103 5.43 -2.94 31.57
N LYS A 104 6.36 -3.07 30.61
CA LYS A 104 7.78 -3.01 30.92
C LYS A 104 8.35 -1.81 30.16
N SER A 105 8.61 -0.75 30.92
CA SER A 105 9.61 0.26 30.61
C SER A 105 10.81 -0.36 29.88
N SER A 106 10.86 -0.17 28.56
CA SER A 106 12.08 -0.10 27.74
C SER A 106 11.66 -0.15 26.26
N THR A 107 11.17 0.97 25.71
CA THR A 107 11.33 1.21 24.27
C THR A 107 12.68 1.87 24.10
N GLU A 108 13.71 1.04 23.97
CA GLU A 108 15.02 1.55 23.56
C GLU A 108 14.86 2.28 22.22
N THR A 109 15.14 3.58 22.22
CA THR A 109 15.23 4.39 21.00
C THR A 109 16.69 4.61 20.67
N LEU A 110 17.00 4.73 19.38
CA LEU A 110 18.31 5.21 18.95
C LEU A 110 18.47 6.66 19.37
N ILE A 111 19.48 6.94 20.18
CA ILE A 111 19.93 8.26 20.61
C ILE A 111 21.26 8.55 19.89
N LEU A 112 21.29 9.68 19.19
CA LEU A 112 22.53 10.22 18.63
C LEU A 112 23.16 11.17 19.65
N GLU A 113 24.42 10.90 20.02
CA GLU A 113 25.16 11.70 21.00
C GLU A 113 26.30 12.49 20.32
N PHE A 114 26.11 13.80 20.25
CA PHE A 114 27.02 14.79 19.69
C PHE A 114 27.88 15.37 20.82
N ASP A 115 28.92 14.64 21.22
CA ASP A 115 29.81 15.10 22.31
C ASP A 115 30.65 16.30 21.89
N GLY A 116 30.34 17.47 22.43
CA GLY A 116 31.08 18.69 22.13
C GLY A 116 30.89 19.15 20.68
N ARG A 117 31.35 20.38 20.43
CA ARG A 117 31.29 21.00 19.10
C ARG A 117 32.25 20.31 18.14
N SER A 118 31.78 20.00 16.94
CA SER A 118 32.53 19.30 15.92
C SER A 118 32.01 19.67 14.53
N ASP A 119 32.89 19.73 13.54
CA ASP A 119 32.59 19.90 12.12
C ASP A 119 32.46 18.57 11.36
N VAL A 120 32.55 17.42 12.04
CA VAL A 120 32.44 16.10 11.40
C VAL A 120 31.28 15.26 11.91
N LYS A 121 30.82 15.47 13.15
CA LYS A 121 29.73 14.69 13.75
C LYS A 121 28.39 15.07 13.16
N ASN A 122 27.85 14.25 12.27
CA ASN A 122 26.54 14.48 11.66
C ASN A 122 25.82 13.17 11.35
N ALA A 123 24.52 13.28 11.11
CA ALA A 123 23.73 12.19 10.55
C ALA A 123 22.84 12.72 9.45
N ARG A 124 22.76 11.99 8.35
CA ARG A 124 21.93 12.32 7.19
C ARG A 124 20.71 11.42 7.15
N LEU A 125 19.55 11.99 6.85
CA LEU A 125 18.34 11.20 6.60
C LEU A 125 18.39 10.60 5.19
N LEU A 126 18.13 9.30 5.10
CA LEU A 126 18.04 8.55 3.85
C LEU A 126 16.59 8.59 3.32
N HIS A 127 16.11 9.79 3.03
CA HIS A 127 14.77 10.02 2.49
C HIS A 127 14.81 11.11 1.42
N LYS A 128 14.11 10.90 0.31
CA LYS A 128 13.95 11.90 -0.74
C LYS A 128 12.69 12.72 -0.45
N PHE A 129 12.88 13.99 -0.12
CA PHE A 129 11.76 14.89 0.18
C PHE A 129 11.20 15.48 -1.12
N PRO A 130 9.87 15.42 -1.34
CA PRO A 130 9.25 16.17 -2.44
C PRO A 130 9.32 17.68 -2.17
N ALA A 131 8.87 18.49 -3.13
CA ALA A 131 8.66 19.90 -2.87
C ALA A 131 7.55 20.06 -1.82
N MET A 132 7.84 20.72 -0.70
CA MET A 132 6.94 20.81 0.43
C MET A 132 6.29 22.20 0.46
N CYS A 133 4.98 22.26 0.20
CA CYS A 133 4.17 23.46 0.39
C CYS A 133 3.91 23.75 1.88
N GLU A 134 3.95 22.70 2.70
CA GLU A 134 3.82 22.74 4.15
C GLU A 134 4.71 21.67 4.77
N VAL A 135 5.22 21.93 5.97
CA VAL A 135 6.07 20.97 6.68
C VAL A 135 5.93 21.13 8.19
N THR A 136 5.94 20.03 8.92
CA THR A 136 6.18 20.00 10.37
C THR A 136 7.35 19.07 10.67
N VAL A 137 8.28 19.51 11.52
CA VAL A 137 9.38 18.68 12.01
C VAL A 137 9.34 18.67 13.53
N CYS A 138 9.25 17.48 14.13
CA CYS A 138 9.35 17.29 15.57
C CYS A 138 10.56 16.44 15.91
N THR A 139 11.23 16.72 17.04
CA THR A 139 12.36 15.94 17.53
C THR A 139 12.52 16.12 19.05
N ARG A 140 13.19 15.17 19.72
CA ARG A 140 13.60 15.33 21.11
C ARG A 140 15.08 15.65 21.18
N VAL A 141 15.42 16.66 21.96
CA VAL A 141 16.80 17.11 22.15
C VAL A 141 17.14 17.26 23.62
N ARG A 142 18.41 17.02 23.94
CA ARG A 142 19.03 17.33 25.21
C ARG A 142 20.30 18.11 24.92
N PHE A 143 20.31 19.41 25.19
CA PHE A 143 21.49 20.25 24.98
C PHE A 143 22.56 19.97 26.04
N ASP A 144 23.82 19.98 25.64
CA ASP A 144 24.94 19.96 26.58
C ASP A 144 24.93 21.24 27.44
N PRO A 145 24.80 21.12 28.79
CA PRO A 145 24.72 22.29 29.68
C PRO A 145 26.02 23.09 29.75
N ALA A 146 27.15 22.54 29.31
CA ALA A 146 28.43 23.24 29.26
C ALA A 146 28.67 23.98 27.93
N CYS A 147 27.79 23.81 26.93
CA CYS A 147 27.96 24.39 25.60
C CYS A 147 27.19 25.71 25.42
N TYR A 148 27.84 26.73 24.87
CA TYR A 148 27.26 28.06 24.60
C TYR A 148 27.51 28.49 23.16
N GLY A 149 26.75 29.47 22.66
CA GLY A 149 26.84 30.03 21.31
C GLY A 149 25.72 29.55 20.38
N PHE A 150 25.94 29.68 19.07
CA PHE A 150 24.99 29.21 18.05
C PHE A 150 25.10 27.70 17.86
N SER A 151 23.96 27.05 17.67
CA SER A 151 23.85 25.60 17.51
C SER A 151 22.78 25.31 16.48
N THR A 152 22.99 24.33 15.61
CA THR A 152 22.01 23.93 14.59
C THR A 152 21.52 22.51 14.86
N VAL A 153 20.26 22.36 15.24
CA VAL A 153 19.65 21.06 15.57
C VAL A 153 19.55 20.20 14.31
N PHE A 154 19.02 20.79 13.24
CA PHE A 154 19.01 20.21 11.91
C PHE A 154 19.06 21.30 10.84
N SER A 155 19.53 20.92 9.66
CA SER A 155 19.51 21.74 8.46
C SER A 155 19.11 20.91 7.23
N TYR A 156 18.34 21.51 6.34
CA TYR A 156 17.97 20.96 5.05
C TYR A 156 18.49 21.92 3.98
N SER A 157 19.20 21.36 3.01
CA SER A 157 19.79 22.10 1.88
C SER A 157 19.32 21.46 0.57
N ILE A 158 19.07 22.28 -0.44
CA ILE A 158 18.87 21.82 -1.83
C ILE A 158 20.02 22.30 -2.69
N GLN A 159 20.22 21.67 -3.85
CA GLN A 159 21.37 21.96 -4.72
C GLN A 159 21.41 23.43 -5.18
N SER A 160 20.24 24.05 -5.35
CA SER A 160 20.09 25.45 -5.75
C SER A 160 20.18 26.44 -4.59
N PHE A 161 19.95 26.00 -3.35
CA PHE A 161 19.89 26.87 -2.18
C PHE A 161 20.16 26.10 -0.88
N ILE A 162 21.25 26.46 -0.20
CA ILE A 162 21.77 25.68 0.93
C ILE A 162 21.05 25.94 2.26
N ASN A 163 20.41 27.10 2.42
CA ASN A 163 19.73 27.51 3.65
C ASN A 163 18.22 27.30 3.55
N GLU A 164 17.80 26.12 3.10
CA GLU A 164 16.42 25.87 2.70
C GLU A 164 15.48 25.75 3.90
N PHE A 165 15.82 24.95 4.91
CA PHE A 165 15.01 24.82 6.13
C PHE A 165 15.89 24.44 7.32
N GLN A 166 15.87 25.20 8.42
CA GLN A 166 16.77 24.95 9.55
C GLN A 166 16.09 25.28 10.90
N LEU A 167 16.40 24.47 11.92
CA LEU A 167 16.12 24.83 13.31
C LEU A 167 17.43 25.16 14.03
N ARG A 168 17.58 26.43 14.41
CA ARG A 168 18.76 26.94 15.11
C ARG A 168 18.43 27.30 16.55
N ALA A 169 19.45 27.18 17.39
CA ALA A 169 19.43 27.54 18.79
C ALA A 169 20.53 28.55 19.11
N ARG A 170 20.25 29.42 20.07
CA ARG A 170 21.23 30.31 20.69
C ARG A 170 21.28 30.02 22.19
N LEU A 171 22.45 29.56 22.63
CA LEU A 171 22.71 29.15 24.01
C LEU A 171 23.52 30.26 24.70
N ILE A 172 22.88 30.99 25.60
CA ILE A 172 23.50 32.10 26.35
C ILE A 172 23.57 31.70 27.81
N GLN A 173 24.74 31.90 28.43
CA GLN A 173 24.94 31.56 29.83
C GLN A 173 23.93 32.28 30.74
N GLY A 174 23.19 31.50 31.53
CA GLY A 174 22.19 32.01 32.46
C GLY A 174 20.88 32.48 31.80
N GLN A 175 20.64 32.15 30.53
CA GLN A 175 19.37 32.42 29.85
C GLN A 175 18.71 31.11 29.38
N PRO A 176 17.38 31.10 29.14
CA PRO A 176 16.72 29.99 28.46
C PRO A 176 17.33 29.73 27.07
N VAL A 177 17.21 28.50 26.58
CA VAL A 177 17.51 28.15 25.19
C VAL A 177 16.60 28.96 24.29
N GLN A 178 17.19 29.74 23.39
CA GLN A 178 16.44 30.49 22.38
C GLN A 178 16.44 29.72 21.07
N LEU A 179 15.29 29.55 20.44
CA LEU A 179 15.14 28.85 19.17
C LEU A 179 14.66 29.78 18.06
N ALA A 180 15.11 29.52 16.83
CA ALA A 180 14.64 30.21 15.64
C ALA A 180 14.51 29.23 14.47
N LEU A 181 13.41 29.37 13.73
CA LEU A 181 13.21 28.71 12.46
C LEU A 181 13.78 29.57 11.33
N LEU A 182 14.54 28.97 10.42
CA LEU A 182 14.86 29.56 9.12
C LEU A 182 14.15 28.82 8.01
N VAL A 183 13.63 29.58 7.05
CA VAL A 183 13.05 29.05 5.81
C VAL A 183 13.59 29.87 4.64
N HIS A 184 14.22 29.20 3.69
CA HIS A 184 14.83 29.77 2.48
C HIS A 184 15.68 31.01 2.77
N GLY A 185 16.58 30.89 3.76
CA GLY A 185 17.52 31.93 4.19
C GLY A 185 16.91 33.07 5.01
N MET A 186 15.59 33.11 5.17
CA MET A 186 14.91 34.09 6.02
C MET A 186 14.77 33.59 7.45
N HIS A 187 15.00 34.49 8.40
CA HIS A 187 15.18 34.15 9.81
C HIS A 187 13.96 34.59 10.63
N GLY A 188 13.29 33.65 11.31
CA GLY A 188 12.31 33.95 12.35
C GLY A 188 12.99 34.49 13.63
N PRO A 189 12.31 35.22 14.51
CA PRO A 189 12.94 35.72 15.74
C PRO A 189 13.45 34.58 16.64
N TYR A 190 14.58 34.79 17.32
CA TYR A 190 15.04 33.89 18.39
C TYR A 190 14.15 34.05 19.61
N GLN A 191 13.46 32.97 20.01
CA GLN A 191 12.49 32.98 21.11
C GLN A 191 12.92 32.03 22.23
N GLU A 192 12.82 32.50 23.47
CA GLU A 192 13.06 31.68 24.65
C GLU A 192 12.05 30.52 24.71
N ALA A 193 12.54 29.29 24.73
CA ALA A 193 11.71 28.09 24.63
C ALA A 193 11.68 27.29 25.95
N PHE A 194 12.84 27.00 26.55
CA PHE A 194 12.96 26.21 27.78
C PHE A 194 14.31 26.44 28.47
N ARG A 195 14.49 25.93 29.69
CA ARG A 195 15.72 26.12 30.46
C ARG A 195 16.89 25.33 29.86
N HIS A 196 18.08 25.92 29.87
CA HIS A 196 19.30 25.22 29.49
C HIS A 196 19.84 24.41 30.68
N ASP A 197 19.13 23.33 31.06
CA ASP A 197 19.38 22.55 32.28
C ASP A 197 19.92 21.13 32.04
N GLY A 198 20.17 20.78 30.78
CA GLY A 198 20.63 19.44 30.40
C GLY A 198 19.54 18.37 30.41
N SER A 199 18.26 18.75 30.48
CA SER A 199 17.12 17.84 30.38
C SER A 199 16.68 17.61 28.93
N TRP A 200 15.88 16.56 28.73
CA TRP A 200 15.23 16.32 27.45
C TRP A 200 14.06 17.27 27.23
N HIS A 201 13.98 17.80 26.02
CA HIS A 201 12.89 18.65 25.56
C HIS A 201 12.40 18.22 24.19
N SER A 202 11.09 18.23 24.01
CA SER A 202 10.45 17.97 22.72
C SER A 202 10.30 19.28 21.96
N LEU A 203 10.78 19.35 20.73
CA LEU A 203 10.72 20.53 19.87
C LEU A 203 9.94 20.20 18.61
N CYS A 204 8.99 21.05 18.25
CA CYS A 204 8.35 21.00 16.94
C CYS A 204 8.40 22.36 16.25
N VAL A 205 8.61 22.37 14.96
CA VAL A 205 8.46 23.55 14.11
C VAL A 205 7.58 23.23 12.93
N SER A 206 6.74 24.18 12.52
CA SER A 206 5.92 24.07 11.32
C SER A 206 6.06 25.30 10.45
N TRP A 207 5.88 25.10 9.15
CA TRP A 207 5.85 26.15 8.14
C TRP A 207 4.84 25.82 7.04
N SER A 208 4.17 26.85 6.52
CA SER A 208 3.23 26.77 5.41
C SER A 208 3.47 27.93 4.45
N ARG A 209 3.59 27.62 3.16
CA ARG A 209 3.66 28.61 2.08
C ARG A 209 2.50 29.58 2.12
N HIS A 210 1.33 29.14 2.59
CA HIS A 210 0.15 29.98 2.71
C HIS A 210 0.37 31.06 3.77
N GLY A 211 0.81 32.24 3.30
CA GLY A 211 1.13 33.39 4.11
C GLY A 211 2.52 33.33 4.76
N GLY A 212 3.34 32.31 4.48
CA GLY A 212 4.59 32.08 5.21
C GLY A 212 4.34 31.86 6.71
N ARG A 213 3.26 31.15 7.02
CA ARG A 213 2.82 30.86 8.39
C ARG A 213 3.77 29.89 9.03
N TRP A 214 4.24 30.18 10.23
CA TRP A 214 5.14 29.31 10.96
C TRP A 214 4.79 29.27 12.44
N ALA A 215 5.13 28.16 13.09
CA ALA A 215 4.99 28.01 14.53
C ALA A 215 6.14 27.20 15.11
N LEU A 216 6.46 27.48 16.37
CA LEU A 216 7.47 26.81 17.15
C LEU A 216 6.85 26.33 18.46
N PHE A 217 7.10 25.08 18.81
CA PHE A 217 6.59 24.43 20.01
C PHE A 217 7.75 23.83 20.81
N ALA A 218 7.60 23.87 22.14
CA ALA A 218 8.48 23.19 23.07
C ALA A 218 7.64 22.47 24.11
N ASN A 219 7.95 21.19 24.36
CA ASN A 219 7.28 20.32 25.33
C ASN A 219 5.75 20.30 25.14
N GLY A 220 5.31 20.14 23.88
CA GLY A 220 3.89 20.09 23.53
C GLY A 220 3.13 21.42 23.61
N ARG A 221 3.82 22.55 23.85
CA ARG A 221 3.20 23.89 24.01
C ARG A 221 3.75 24.88 22.98
N PRO A 222 2.91 25.80 22.45
CA PRO A 222 3.37 26.83 21.52
C PRO A 222 4.29 27.83 22.23
N VAL A 223 5.46 28.07 21.64
CA VAL A 223 6.46 29.09 22.06
C VAL A 223 6.23 30.39 21.30
N ASN A 224 6.13 30.30 19.97
CA ASN A 224 5.82 31.46 19.13
C ASN A 224 5.21 31.02 17.80
N ARG A 225 4.51 31.93 17.14
CA ARG A 225 3.97 31.76 15.80
C ARG A 225 3.97 33.09 15.06
N GLY A 226 3.99 33.05 13.74
CA GLY A 226 3.94 34.26 12.93
C GLY A 226 3.68 33.97 11.47
N ASP A 227 3.67 35.04 10.68
CA ASP A 227 3.46 35.01 9.24
C ASP A 227 4.69 35.56 8.51
N SER A 228 4.65 35.52 7.18
CA SER A 228 5.62 36.14 6.26
C SER A 228 7.04 35.58 6.33
N LEU A 229 7.24 34.44 6.99
CA LEU A 229 8.52 33.72 6.93
C LEU A 229 8.52 32.85 5.67
N TYR A 230 8.95 33.42 4.56
CA TYR A 230 9.00 32.83 3.22
C TYR A 230 7.62 32.46 2.69
N SER A 231 7.06 33.30 1.84
CA SER A 231 5.76 33.09 1.18
C SER A 231 5.87 33.06 -0.34
N ALA A 232 7.09 33.09 -0.88
CA ALA A 232 7.36 33.25 -2.30
C ALA A 232 7.38 31.92 -3.07
N GLY A 233 7.59 30.80 -2.38
CA GLY A 233 7.73 29.48 -3.00
C GLY A 233 7.57 28.37 -1.98
N ASP A 234 7.79 27.14 -2.45
CA ASP A 234 7.77 25.92 -1.65
C ASP A 234 9.18 25.63 -1.11
N VAL A 235 9.29 24.84 -0.05
CA VAL A 235 10.60 24.26 0.34
C VAL A 235 10.97 23.23 -0.72
N GLY A 236 12.16 23.37 -1.33
CA GLY A 236 12.52 22.62 -2.51
C GLY A 236 12.72 21.10 -2.30
N PRO A 237 12.62 20.31 -3.38
CA PRO A 237 12.73 18.86 -3.34
C PRO A 237 14.18 18.36 -3.28
N ASP A 238 14.34 17.05 -3.04
CA ASP A 238 15.56 16.26 -3.24
C ASP A 238 16.79 16.78 -2.49
N GLY A 239 16.58 17.42 -1.34
CA GLY A 239 17.64 18.01 -0.54
C GLY A 239 18.31 17.06 0.45
N HIS A 240 19.42 17.51 1.04
CA HIS A 240 20.11 16.81 2.11
C HIS A 240 19.66 17.33 3.47
N PHE A 241 18.97 16.48 4.23
CA PHE A 241 18.59 16.75 5.62
C PHE A 241 19.66 16.20 6.56
N ILE A 242 20.38 17.10 7.23
CA ILE A 242 21.52 16.83 8.10
C ILE A 242 21.18 17.21 9.54
N LEU A 243 21.51 16.32 10.47
CA LEU A 243 21.36 16.51 11.91
C LEU A 243 22.66 17.00 12.53
N GLY A 244 22.54 18.02 13.39
CA GLY A 244 23.61 18.55 14.21
C GLY A 244 24.62 19.48 13.52
N GLN A 245 24.43 19.78 12.23
CA GLN A 245 25.31 20.67 11.46
C GLN A 245 24.52 21.73 10.67
N GLU A 246 25.17 22.88 10.49
CA GLU A 246 24.79 23.94 9.54
C GLU A 246 25.51 23.68 8.21
N GLN A 247 24.82 23.85 7.09
CA GLN A 247 25.31 23.50 5.76
C GLN A 247 25.77 24.74 4.97
N ASP A 248 27.08 25.03 4.98
CA ASP A 248 27.68 26.07 4.11
C ASP A 248 27.85 25.63 2.64
N SER A 249 27.56 24.36 2.35
CA SER A 249 27.47 23.79 1.00
C SER A 249 26.47 22.63 1.01
N PHE A 250 26.00 22.21 -0.16
CA PHE A 250 25.08 21.09 -0.28
C PHE A 250 25.68 19.81 0.32
N GLY A 251 25.16 19.39 1.49
CA GLY A 251 25.63 18.21 2.22
C GLY A 251 26.99 18.33 2.92
N GLY A 252 27.57 19.52 3.11
CA GLY A 252 28.94 19.63 3.66
C GLY A 252 29.39 21.03 4.08
N SER A 253 30.72 21.18 4.22
CA SER A 253 31.40 22.42 4.66
C SER A 253 31.00 22.90 6.06
N PHE A 254 30.84 21.96 6.97
CA PHE A 254 30.37 22.22 8.33
C PHE A 254 31.37 23.02 9.17
N LYS A 255 30.85 23.80 10.13
CA LYS A 255 31.66 24.57 11.08
C LYS A 255 31.34 24.18 12.53
N SER A 256 32.39 23.86 13.29
CA SER A 256 32.26 23.51 14.71
C SER A 256 31.57 24.60 15.55
N ALA A 257 31.76 25.88 15.20
CA ALA A 257 31.14 27.03 15.87
C ALA A 257 29.60 27.10 15.72
N GLU A 258 29.00 26.32 14.83
CA GLU A 258 27.55 26.28 14.58
C GLU A 258 26.94 24.88 14.80
N SER A 259 27.79 23.88 15.09
CA SER A 259 27.38 22.51 15.37
C SER A 259 26.58 22.35 16.67
N PHE A 260 25.71 21.34 16.69
CA PHE A 260 24.99 20.90 17.88
C PHE A 260 25.89 20.11 18.82
N SER A 261 25.75 20.37 20.13
CA SER A 261 26.35 19.59 21.21
C SER A 261 25.27 19.12 22.16
N GLY A 262 25.13 17.81 22.33
CA GLY A 262 24.05 17.22 23.10
C GLY A 262 23.57 15.88 22.53
N SER A 263 22.33 15.51 22.83
CA SER A 263 21.71 14.28 22.36
C SER A 263 20.42 14.55 21.59
N LEU A 264 20.13 13.75 20.56
CA LEU A 264 18.94 13.88 19.72
C LEU A 264 18.31 12.50 19.46
N THR A 265 16.99 12.42 19.46
CA THR A 265 16.23 11.20 19.11
C THR A 265 14.82 11.53 18.63
N GLN A 266 14.11 10.54 18.09
CA GLN A 266 12.69 10.63 17.73
C GLN A 266 12.37 11.82 16.81
N LEU A 267 13.19 12.04 15.77
CA LEU A 267 12.89 13.03 14.75
C LEU A 267 11.87 12.48 13.75
N HIS A 268 10.80 13.22 13.57
CA HIS A 268 9.69 12.91 12.68
C HIS A 268 9.35 14.12 11.81
N ILE A 269 8.95 13.88 10.56
CA ILE A 269 8.61 14.93 9.59
C ILE A 269 7.25 14.63 8.97
N TRP A 270 6.43 15.67 8.82
CA TRP A 270 5.14 15.64 8.16
C TRP A 270 5.09 16.63 7.00
N GLU A 271 4.41 16.28 5.91
CA GLU A 271 4.17 17.14 4.73
C GLU A 271 2.97 18.08 4.88
N ARG A 272 2.58 18.35 6.14
CA ARG A 272 1.49 19.25 6.52
C ARG A 272 1.82 19.97 7.81
N VAL A 273 1.06 21.01 8.10
CA VAL A 273 1.08 21.64 9.43
C VAL A 273 0.28 20.78 10.42
N LEU A 274 0.93 20.32 11.50
CA LEU A 274 0.25 19.75 12.67
C LEU A 274 -0.37 20.88 13.51
N ASN A 275 -1.58 20.66 14.01
CA ASN A 275 -2.23 21.64 14.89
C ASN A 275 -1.80 21.48 16.36
N ASP A 276 -2.09 22.49 17.18
CA ASP A 276 -1.72 22.55 18.59
C ASP A 276 -2.20 21.30 19.38
N SER A 277 -3.38 20.76 19.08
CA SER A 277 -3.91 19.56 19.73
C SER A 277 -3.15 18.31 19.33
N GLU A 278 -2.80 18.15 18.05
CA GLU A 278 -2.04 16.99 17.58
C GLU A 278 -0.66 16.94 18.24
N ILE A 279 0.05 18.08 18.28
CA ILE A 279 1.36 18.19 18.92
C ILE A 279 1.27 17.91 20.43
N HIS A 280 0.22 18.43 21.09
CA HIS A 280 0.00 18.19 22.51
C HIS A 280 -0.28 16.71 22.80
N THR A 281 -1.14 16.07 22.02
CA THR A 281 -1.45 14.63 22.14
C THR A 281 -0.22 13.79 21.90
N MET A 282 0.58 14.09 20.87
CA MET A 282 1.85 13.38 20.61
C MET A 282 2.82 13.45 21.78
N GLU A 283 2.89 14.59 22.49
CA GLU A 283 3.74 14.73 23.67
C GLU A 283 3.23 13.87 24.84
N LYS A 284 1.91 13.80 25.04
CA LYS A 284 1.28 13.04 26.12
C LYS A 284 1.30 11.54 25.89
N GLU A 285 1.02 11.12 24.67
CA GLU A 285 0.88 9.70 24.28
C GLU A 285 2.20 9.06 23.84
N CYS A 286 3.26 9.87 23.64
CA CYS A 286 4.56 9.39 23.18
C CYS A 286 4.53 8.67 21.83
N SER A 287 3.57 9.02 20.98
CA SER A 287 3.36 8.44 19.66
C SER A 287 3.22 9.56 18.61
N PRO A 288 3.90 9.46 17.45
CA PRO A 288 3.73 10.43 16.37
C PRO A 288 2.34 10.33 15.74
N ALA A 289 1.78 11.45 15.29
CA ALA A 289 0.55 11.46 14.51
C ALA A 289 0.77 10.75 13.16
N SER A 290 -0.14 9.86 12.76
CA SER A 290 0.04 9.07 11.52
C SER A 290 -0.28 9.86 10.25
N SER A 291 -1.29 10.73 10.29
CA SER A 291 -1.72 11.49 9.10
C SER A 291 -0.63 12.44 8.62
N GLY A 292 -0.22 12.30 7.35
CA GLY A 292 0.77 13.16 6.70
C GLY A 292 2.22 12.94 7.14
N LEU A 293 2.52 11.84 7.87
CA LEU A 293 3.87 11.50 8.32
C LEU A 293 4.70 10.99 7.13
N VAL A 294 5.78 11.69 6.79
CA VAL A 294 6.65 11.34 5.66
C VAL A 294 8.01 10.79 6.08
N PHE A 295 8.46 11.10 7.30
CA PHE A 295 9.67 10.53 7.86
C PHE A 295 9.47 10.12 9.32
N LYS A 296 9.80 8.86 9.63
CA LYS A 296 9.76 8.30 10.99
C LYS A 296 11.15 7.89 11.43
N TRP A 297 11.54 8.33 12.64
CA TRP A 297 12.82 7.96 13.25
C TRP A 297 13.06 6.45 13.28
N SER A 298 14.15 6.00 12.66
CA SER A 298 14.65 4.63 12.73
C SER A 298 16.16 4.61 12.44
N ALA A 299 16.86 3.63 13.00
CA ALA A 299 18.29 3.43 12.72
C ALA A 299 18.58 3.09 11.26
N THR A 300 17.63 2.46 10.56
CA THR A 300 17.79 1.99 9.17
C THR A 300 17.66 3.10 8.13
N VAL A 301 17.10 4.25 8.51
CA VAL A 301 16.81 5.38 7.60
C VAL A 301 17.78 6.56 7.83
N LEU A 302 18.91 6.30 8.48
CA LEU A 302 19.94 7.28 8.81
C LEU A 302 21.32 6.82 8.34
N GLU A 303 22.02 7.68 7.61
CA GLU A 303 23.45 7.57 7.37
C GLU A 303 24.17 8.33 8.48
N VAL A 304 24.76 7.61 9.43
CA VAL A 304 25.40 8.17 10.61
C VAL A 304 26.91 8.18 10.42
N GLU A 305 27.54 9.35 10.56
CA GLU A 305 28.99 9.45 10.50
C GLU A 305 29.67 8.62 11.59
N SER A 306 30.80 8.01 11.24
CA SER A 306 31.54 7.10 12.13
C SER A 306 31.99 7.74 13.44
N SER A 307 32.17 9.07 13.45
CA SER A 307 32.57 9.85 14.63
C SER A 307 31.41 10.18 15.60
N LEU A 308 30.16 9.96 15.16
CA LEU A 308 28.97 10.21 15.96
C LEU A 308 28.59 8.96 16.77
N LYS A 309 28.36 9.15 18.07
CA LYS A 309 27.99 8.04 18.95
C LYS A 309 26.53 7.67 18.78
N ARG A 310 26.28 6.36 18.72
CA ARG A 310 24.94 5.75 18.68
C ARG A 310 24.72 5.02 19.99
N LEU A 311 23.70 5.42 20.72
CA LEU A 311 23.31 4.80 21.98
C LEU A 311 21.89 4.27 21.83
N TRP A 312 21.62 3.10 22.40
CA TRP A 312 20.26 2.61 22.61
C TRP A 312 19.92 2.84 24.07
N GLY A 313 18.78 3.45 24.32
CA GLY A 313 18.36 3.76 25.68
C GLY A 313 16.89 4.15 25.72
N ASP A 314 16.34 4.22 26.93
CA ASP A 314 14.92 4.50 27.14
C ASP A 314 14.49 5.79 26.42
N SER A 315 13.32 5.73 25.79
CA SER A 315 12.71 6.92 25.20
C SER A 315 12.58 8.03 26.26
N PRO A 316 13.07 9.25 25.96
CA PRO A 316 12.88 10.38 26.85
C PRO A 316 11.45 10.93 26.83
N CYS A 317 10.55 10.31 26.06
CA CYS A 317 9.12 10.50 26.23
C CYS A 317 8.62 9.64 27.37
N GLN A 318 8.44 10.24 28.55
CA GLN A 318 7.77 9.59 29.67
C GLN A 318 6.38 10.20 29.81
N ALA A 319 5.34 9.39 29.58
CA ALA A 319 3.98 9.81 29.89
C ALA A 319 3.91 10.09 31.41
N ASN A 320 3.68 11.33 31.80
CA ASN A 320 3.53 11.72 33.20
C ASN A 320 2.31 11.00 33.78
N SER A 321 2.54 9.95 34.58
CA SER A 321 1.52 9.29 35.40
C SER A 321 1.04 10.16 36.58
N SER A 322 1.49 11.42 36.70
CA SER A 322 1.17 12.30 37.83
C SER A 322 0.40 13.60 37.48
N GLU A 323 0.11 13.88 36.21
CA GLU A 323 -0.66 15.08 35.79
C GLU A 323 -2.14 14.81 35.46
N LEU A 324 -2.65 13.62 35.81
CA LEU A 324 -4.10 13.30 35.75
C LEU A 324 -4.93 13.99 36.84
N ALA A 325 -4.31 14.74 37.76
CA ALA A 325 -5.00 15.36 38.91
C ALA A 325 -5.40 16.84 38.71
N ASP A 326 -4.77 17.59 37.80
CA ASP A 326 -4.96 19.05 37.72
C ASP A 326 -5.90 19.54 36.58
N GLU A 327 -6.38 18.64 35.72
CA GLU A 327 -7.42 18.96 34.71
C GLU A 327 -8.86 18.94 35.26
N PHE A 328 -9.04 18.81 36.58
CA PHE A 328 -10.36 18.72 37.21
C PHE A 328 -11.05 20.07 37.51
N LEU A 329 -10.46 21.23 37.16
CA LEU A 329 -10.93 22.53 37.68
C LEU A 329 -11.21 23.65 36.67
N TYR A 330 -11.22 23.40 35.36
CA TYR A 330 -11.53 24.46 34.37
C TYR A 330 -12.67 24.21 33.37
N SER A 331 -13.41 23.09 33.45
CA SER A 331 -14.49 22.79 32.49
C SER A 331 -15.93 23.01 33.02
N LEU A 332 -16.11 23.52 34.24
CA LEU A 332 -17.42 24.01 34.69
C LEU A 332 -17.61 25.47 34.25
N LEU A 333 -17.98 25.68 32.98
CA LEU A 333 -18.73 26.83 32.43
C LEU A 333 -18.49 26.93 30.91
N ASP A 334 -19.09 26.05 30.11
CA ASP A 334 -19.99 26.49 29.03
C ASP A 334 -20.80 25.30 28.51
N SER A 335 -22.08 25.55 28.34
CA SER A 335 -23.12 24.58 27.96
C SER A 335 -23.18 24.42 26.44
N ASP A 336 -23.54 23.21 26.01
CA ASP A 336 -23.94 22.81 24.65
C ASP A 336 -22.85 22.31 23.68
N VAL A 337 -22.10 21.26 24.06
CA VAL A 337 -21.69 20.19 23.13
C VAL A 337 -21.67 18.86 23.90
N VAL A 338 -22.33 17.84 23.35
CA VAL A 338 -22.39 16.47 23.90
C VAL A 338 -20.97 15.88 24.01
N PRO A 339 -20.48 15.53 25.22
CA PRO A 339 -19.16 14.95 25.41
C PRO A 339 -19.25 13.43 25.24
N TYR A 340 -18.76 12.90 24.12
CA TYR A 340 -18.51 11.45 24.05
C TYR A 340 -17.24 11.13 24.87
N HIS A 341 -17.40 10.20 25.80
CA HIS A 341 -16.71 10.12 27.08
C HIS A 341 -15.21 9.74 27.05
N ASN A 342 -14.54 10.25 28.09
CA ASN A 342 -13.30 9.85 28.77
C ASN A 342 -12.74 8.42 28.55
N PHE A 343 -11.47 8.34 28.15
CA PHE A 343 -10.58 7.18 28.35
C PHE A 343 -10.16 7.01 29.84
N SER A 344 -11.12 7.03 30.78
CA SER A 344 -10.84 6.95 32.23
C SER A 344 -11.64 5.86 32.95
N GLU A 345 -12.50 5.09 32.29
CA GLU A 345 -12.95 3.83 32.89
C GLU A 345 -11.87 2.79 32.65
N VAL A 346 -10.95 2.69 33.62
CA VAL A 346 -10.13 1.52 33.87
C VAL A 346 -11.08 0.33 33.89
N VAL A 347 -11.13 -0.42 32.80
CA VAL A 347 -11.63 -1.78 32.86
C VAL A 347 -10.71 -2.48 33.84
N ASP A 348 -11.24 -2.88 35.00
CA ASP A 348 -10.51 -3.67 35.98
C ASP A 348 -9.75 -4.79 35.26
N ALA A 349 -8.51 -5.05 35.66
CA ALA A 349 -7.67 -6.06 35.01
C ALA A 349 -8.49 -7.36 34.83
N PRO A 350 -8.69 -7.85 33.60
CA PRO A 350 -9.62 -8.94 33.33
C PRO A 350 -9.29 -10.14 34.19
N GLN A 351 -10.31 -10.70 34.84
CA GLN A 351 -10.16 -11.91 35.63
C GLN A 351 -9.87 -13.09 34.69
N ALA A 352 -9.36 -14.20 35.24
CA ALA A 352 -9.04 -15.38 34.44
C ALA A 352 -10.29 -15.88 33.69
N GLY A 353 -10.31 -15.76 32.36
CA GLY A 353 -11.43 -16.18 31.49
C GLY A 353 -12.23 -15.04 30.83
N GLU A 354 -11.86 -13.78 31.05
CA GLU A 354 -12.52 -12.61 30.43
C GLU A 354 -11.72 -12.03 29.26
N CYS A 355 -12.43 -11.68 28.18
CA CYS A 355 -11.91 -11.18 26.91
C CYS A 355 -12.60 -9.86 26.49
N VAL A 356 -11.93 -9.08 25.64
CA VAL A 356 -12.33 -7.68 25.36
C VAL A 356 -13.37 -7.59 24.25
N THR A 357 -14.45 -6.85 24.53
CA THR A 357 -15.49 -6.49 23.56
C THR A 357 -15.51 -5.00 23.26
N PHE A 358 -15.99 -4.64 22.07
CA PHE A 358 -16.27 -3.26 21.68
C PHE A 358 -17.76 -3.09 21.38
N ASP A 359 -18.41 -2.11 22.00
CA ASP A 359 -19.82 -1.78 21.74
C ASP A 359 -19.93 -0.60 20.76
N PRO A 360 -20.41 -0.82 19.52
CA PRO A 360 -20.51 0.23 18.50
C PRO A 360 -21.56 1.30 18.80
N LEU A 361 -22.53 1.06 19.70
CA LEU A 361 -23.55 2.04 20.04
C LEU A 361 -23.01 3.09 21.01
N SER A 362 -22.29 2.65 22.04
CA SER A 362 -21.68 3.51 23.05
C SER A 362 -20.28 4.00 22.66
N GLY A 363 -19.58 3.32 21.75
CA GLY A 363 -18.14 3.51 21.50
C GLY A 363 -17.27 3.05 22.68
N GLY A 364 -17.88 2.33 23.63
CA GLY A 364 -17.28 1.87 24.87
C GLY A 364 -16.71 0.46 24.76
N TRP A 365 -15.77 0.14 25.65
CA TRP A 365 -15.16 -1.18 25.74
C TRP A 365 -15.79 -1.96 26.88
N GLY A 366 -15.82 -3.28 26.77
CA GLY A 366 -16.35 -4.16 27.79
C GLY A 366 -15.52 -5.44 27.93
N LEU A 367 -15.83 -6.22 28.97
CA LEU A 367 -15.33 -7.57 29.16
C LEU A 367 -16.48 -8.56 29.08
N ASP A 368 -16.20 -9.72 28.51
CA ASP A 368 -17.12 -10.85 28.50
C ASP A 368 -16.35 -12.18 28.55
N VAL A 369 -17.02 -13.28 28.88
CA VAL A 369 -16.43 -14.62 28.93
C VAL A 369 -15.85 -14.99 27.57
N CYS A 370 -14.57 -15.37 27.51
CA CYS A 370 -13.85 -15.64 26.25
C CYS A 370 -14.51 -16.72 25.37
N ASP A 371 -15.28 -17.65 25.96
CA ASP A 371 -15.99 -18.72 25.25
C ASP A 371 -17.35 -18.26 24.66
N SER A 372 -17.80 -17.04 24.95
CA SER A 372 -19.02 -16.46 24.39
C SER A 372 -18.92 -16.33 22.87
N GLN A 373 -20.03 -16.59 22.17
CA GLN A 373 -20.08 -16.60 20.71
C GLN A 373 -20.46 -15.21 20.19
N ARG A 374 -19.50 -14.48 19.61
CA ARG A 374 -19.70 -13.11 19.06
C ARG A 374 -18.98 -12.96 17.72
N GLY A 375 -19.47 -12.03 16.89
CA GLY A 375 -18.73 -11.54 15.73
C GLY A 375 -17.49 -10.77 16.19
N ALA A 376 -16.51 -10.63 15.32
CA ALA A 376 -15.21 -10.03 15.63
C ALA A 376 -14.82 -8.98 14.61
N VAL A 377 -13.82 -8.15 14.93
CA VAL A 377 -13.21 -7.25 13.96
C VAL A 377 -11.75 -7.62 13.79
N CYS A 378 -11.34 -7.87 12.55
CA CYS A 378 -9.95 -8.02 12.18
C CYS A 378 -9.39 -6.67 11.69
N GLN A 379 -8.13 -6.42 11.97
CA GLN A 379 -7.34 -5.29 11.49
C GLN A 379 -6.19 -5.84 10.66
N PHE A 380 -6.02 -5.29 9.47
CA PHE A 380 -4.98 -5.66 8.51
C PHE A 380 -4.08 -4.45 8.27
N GLU A 381 -2.77 -4.61 8.39
CA GLU A 381 -1.83 -3.55 8.04
C GLU A 381 -1.79 -3.37 6.51
N LYS A 382 -1.83 -2.12 6.03
CA LYS A 382 -1.49 -1.85 4.62
C LYS A 382 0.02 -2.03 4.49
N GLU A 383 0.42 -3.12 3.86
CA GLU A 383 1.79 -3.64 3.82
C GLU A 383 2.85 -2.55 3.60
N GLY A 384 3.76 -2.43 4.58
CA GLY A 384 4.98 -1.64 4.48
C GLY A 384 5.94 -2.25 3.48
N LEU A 385 5.80 -1.82 2.22
CA LEU A 385 6.67 -2.19 1.12
C LEU A 385 8.14 -1.83 1.41
N ASP A 386 9.08 -2.66 0.93
CA ASP A 386 10.51 -2.35 0.96
C ASP A 386 10.88 -1.25 -0.07
N ILE A 387 12.16 -0.82 -0.13
CA ILE A 387 12.66 0.26 -1.01
C ILE A 387 12.29 0.07 -2.49
N PHE A 388 12.07 -1.18 -2.92
CA PHE A 388 11.66 -1.55 -4.28
C PHE A 388 10.14 -1.75 -4.46
N GLY A 389 9.36 -1.51 -3.42
CA GLY A 389 7.91 -1.72 -3.46
C GLY A 389 7.47 -3.17 -3.18
N PHE A 390 8.32 -4.07 -2.66
CA PHE A 390 7.94 -5.47 -2.42
C PHE A 390 7.46 -5.75 -0.98
N PRO A 391 6.56 -6.74 -0.76
CA PRO A 391 6.23 -7.25 0.56
C PRO A 391 7.46 -7.77 1.32
N LYS A 392 7.47 -7.68 2.66
CA LYS A 392 8.57 -8.20 3.50
C LYS A 392 8.40 -9.68 3.84
N THR A 393 8.08 -10.49 2.84
CA THR A 393 7.97 -11.95 3.00
C THR A 393 9.31 -12.63 2.78
N ALA A 394 9.43 -13.89 3.19
CA ALA A 394 10.64 -14.69 2.95
C ALA A 394 10.93 -14.83 1.44
N PHE A 395 9.88 -14.96 0.63
CA PHE A 395 9.98 -15.02 -0.83
C PHE A 395 10.60 -13.74 -1.40
N PHE A 396 10.00 -12.57 -1.14
CA PHE A 396 10.48 -11.32 -1.71
C PHE A 396 11.81 -10.85 -1.12
N SER A 397 12.12 -11.20 0.14
CA SER A 397 13.46 -10.98 0.71
C SER A 397 14.53 -11.68 -0.12
N LYS A 398 14.27 -12.91 -0.56
CA LYS A 398 15.19 -13.67 -1.41
C LYS A 398 15.26 -13.14 -2.84
N VAL A 399 14.14 -12.62 -3.37
CA VAL A 399 14.12 -11.88 -4.65
C VAL A 399 15.04 -10.67 -4.60
N ILE A 400 15.00 -9.91 -3.51
CA ILE A 400 15.87 -8.74 -3.32
C ILE A 400 17.34 -9.16 -3.19
N GLU A 401 17.65 -10.23 -2.46
CA GLU A 401 19.02 -10.76 -2.33
C GLU A 401 19.61 -11.19 -3.69
N ASP A 402 18.81 -11.85 -4.54
CA ASP A 402 19.24 -12.30 -5.88
C ASP A 402 19.30 -11.13 -6.89
N MET A 403 18.71 -9.97 -6.57
CA MET A 403 18.74 -8.76 -7.37
C MET A 403 20.05 -7.98 -7.12
N SER A 404 21.15 -8.41 -7.75
CA SER A 404 22.46 -7.73 -7.62
C SER A 404 22.45 -6.31 -8.23
N MET A 405 22.43 -5.27 -7.38
CA MET A 405 22.97 -3.88 -7.47
C MET A 405 22.98 -3.07 -8.80
N ASN A 406 22.43 -3.56 -9.90
CA ASN A 406 22.57 -2.91 -11.22
C ASN A 406 21.23 -2.67 -11.95
N VAL A 407 20.12 -2.68 -11.22
CA VAL A 407 18.83 -2.27 -11.75
C VAL A 407 18.63 -0.80 -11.36
N SER A 408 18.72 0.10 -12.35
CA SER A 408 18.39 1.51 -12.18
C SER A 408 16.96 1.63 -11.64
N SER A 409 16.68 2.67 -10.84
CA SER A 409 15.32 2.96 -10.36
C SER A 409 14.39 3.49 -11.46
N GLU A 410 14.78 3.36 -12.73
CA GLU A 410 13.94 3.66 -13.89
C GLU A 410 13.18 2.37 -14.26
N LYS A 411 11.85 2.47 -14.30
CA LYS A 411 10.95 1.40 -14.75
C LYS A 411 11.04 1.25 -16.27
N ASP A 412 12.19 0.84 -16.78
CA ASP A 412 12.33 0.53 -18.20
C ASP A 412 11.98 -0.95 -18.45
N LEU A 413 11.47 -1.27 -19.65
CA LEU A 413 11.07 -2.63 -20.05
C LEU A 413 12.16 -3.70 -19.80
N ALA A 414 13.43 -3.33 -19.95
CA ALA A 414 14.57 -4.21 -19.68
C ALA A 414 14.73 -4.54 -18.18
N SER A 415 14.45 -3.58 -17.30
CA SER A 415 14.45 -3.76 -15.85
C SER A 415 13.33 -4.72 -15.41
N MET A 416 12.13 -4.55 -15.97
CA MET A 416 10.97 -5.41 -15.71
C MET A 416 11.18 -6.85 -16.21
N SER A 417 11.73 -7.01 -17.42
CA SER A 417 12.13 -8.32 -17.94
C SER A 417 13.18 -9.01 -17.05
N GLY A 418 14.15 -8.24 -16.52
CA GLY A 418 15.12 -8.72 -15.54
C GLY A 418 14.49 -9.21 -14.23
N LEU A 419 13.56 -8.43 -13.67
CA LEU A 419 12.84 -8.77 -12.45
C LEU A 419 12.04 -10.07 -12.61
N THR A 420 11.24 -10.20 -13.67
CA THR A 420 10.44 -11.42 -13.90
C THR A 420 11.31 -12.67 -14.02
N THR A 421 12.53 -12.53 -14.56
CA THR A 421 13.52 -13.61 -14.62
C THR A 421 14.06 -13.99 -13.24
N VAL A 422 14.21 -13.04 -12.31
CA VAL A 422 14.59 -13.31 -10.92
C VAL A 422 13.45 -14.01 -10.18
N LEU A 423 12.20 -13.55 -10.34
CA LEU A 423 11.03 -14.13 -9.68
C LEU A 423 10.88 -15.63 -9.99
N VAL A 424 10.99 -16.02 -11.27
CA VAL A 424 10.92 -17.43 -11.68
C VAL A 424 12.05 -18.24 -11.02
N ARG A 425 13.29 -17.75 -11.06
CA ARG A 425 14.45 -18.46 -10.49
C ARG A 425 14.34 -18.68 -8.99
N VAL A 426 13.91 -17.66 -8.24
CA VAL A 426 13.75 -17.76 -6.78
C VAL A 426 12.66 -18.76 -6.44
N LEU A 427 11.55 -18.76 -7.17
CA LEU A 427 10.46 -19.70 -6.93
C LEU A 427 10.86 -21.15 -7.26
N GLU A 428 11.58 -21.37 -8.37
CA GLU A 428 12.12 -22.69 -8.71
C GLU A 428 13.14 -23.19 -7.67
N ALA A 429 13.98 -22.30 -7.14
CA ALA A 429 15.01 -22.65 -6.18
C ALA A 429 14.47 -22.86 -4.75
N SER A 430 13.34 -22.25 -4.40
CA SER A 430 12.78 -22.29 -3.05
C SER A 430 11.25 -22.23 -3.08
N PRO A 431 10.58 -23.30 -3.56
CA PRO A 431 9.12 -23.31 -3.67
C PRO A 431 8.40 -23.22 -2.32
N ASP A 432 9.00 -23.75 -1.26
CA ASP A 432 8.37 -23.89 0.06
C ASP A 432 8.17 -22.57 0.84
N ILE A 433 8.77 -21.46 0.37
CA ILE A 433 8.69 -20.15 1.05
C ILE A 433 7.53 -19.28 0.54
N LEU A 434 6.80 -19.74 -0.49
CA LEU A 434 5.70 -18.99 -1.11
C LEU A 434 4.44 -19.03 -0.23
N THR A 435 3.85 -17.86 0.01
CA THR A 435 2.63 -17.69 0.81
C THR A 435 1.44 -17.19 -0.02
N SER A 436 0.21 -17.26 0.52
CA SER A 436 -0.99 -16.71 -0.13
C SER A 436 -0.87 -15.20 -0.44
N THR A 437 -0.24 -14.45 0.47
CA THR A 437 0.07 -13.03 0.30
C THR A 437 1.03 -12.80 -0.86
N ASP A 438 2.06 -13.64 -1.00
CA ASP A 438 2.99 -13.55 -2.13
C ASP A 438 2.26 -13.78 -3.45
N VAL A 439 1.38 -14.77 -3.51
CA VAL A 439 0.57 -15.05 -4.72
C VAL A 439 -0.35 -13.88 -5.05
N LEU A 440 -1.01 -13.26 -4.06
CA LEU A 440 -1.82 -12.05 -4.30
C LEU A 440 -0.98 -10.97 -4.97
N TYR A 441 0.17 -10.65 -4.37
CA TYR A 441 1.03 -9.58 -4.83
C TYR A 441 1.57 -9.86 -6.24
N LEU A 442 2.01 -11.09 -6.50
CA LEU A 442 2.44 -11.53 -7.84
C LEU A 442 1.32 -11.40 -8.87
N THR A 443 0.08 -11.79 -8.53
CA THR A 443 -1.06 -11.66 -9.44
C THR A 443 -1.42 -10.20 -9.75
N GLU A 444 -1.28 -9.30 -8.77
CA GLU A 444 -1.50 -7.86 -8.99
C GLU A 444 -0.35 -7.23 -9.80
N MET A 445 0.90 -7.66 -9.61
CA MET A 445 2.02 -7.25 -10.48
C MET A 445 1.79 -7.68 -11.93
N MET A 446 1.36 -8.93 -12.17
CA MET A 446 1.02 -9.41 -13.51
C MET A 446 -0.05 -8.54 -14.19
N LYS A 447 -1.09 -8.15 -13.45
CA LYS A 447 -2.17 -7.28 -13.94
C LYS A 447 -1.68 -5.87 -14.23
N LEU A 448 -0.87 -5.29 -13.34
CA LEU A 448 -0.35 -3.94 -13.48
C LEU A 448 0.60 -3.82 -14.67
N GLU A 449 1.56 -4.74 -14.80
CA GLU A 449 2.52 -4.76 -15.91
C GLU A 449 1.83 -4.94 -17.27
N ALA A 450 0.80 -5.78 -17.32
CA ALA A 450 -0.03 -5.91 -18.51
C ALA A 450 -0.64 -4.57 -18.96
N THR A 451 -0.93 -3.65 -18.04
CA THR A 451 -1.49 -2.32 -18.37
C THR A 451 -0.43 -1.25 -18.66
N THR A 452 0.68 -1.23 -17.93
CA THR A 452 1.73 -0.20 -18.08
C THR A 452 2.54 -0.40 -19.36
N THR A 453 2.85 -1.65 -19.73
CA THR A 453 3.62 -1.93 -20.95
C THR A 453 2.87 -1.54 -22.22
N ILE A 454 1.53 -1.62 -22.25
CA ILE A 454 0.73 -1.12 -23.38
C ILE A 454 0.92 0.39 -23.56
N GLN A 455 0.99 1.16 -22.47
CA GLN A 455 1.16 2.61 -22.55
C GLN A 455 2.57 2.99 -23.05
N GLU A 456 3.60 2.30 -22.59
CA GLU A 456 4.99 2.53 -23.01
C GLU A 456 5.24 2.11 -24.47
N VAL A 457 4.67 0.98 -24.91
CA VAL A 457 4.74 0.52 -26.32
C VAL A 457 4.05 1.49 -27.27
N ASN A 458 2.95 2.14 -26.85
CA ASN A 458 2.24 3.13 -27.67
C ASN A 458 2.98 4.48 -27.76
N HIS A 459 3.88 4.79 -26.82
CA HIS A 459 4.66 6.02 -26.79
C HIS A 459 6.05 5.88 -27.44
N ALA A 460 6.59 4.66 -27.52
CA ALA A 460 7.83 4.38 -28.23
C ALA A 460 7.61 4.36 -29.76
N GLN A 461 8.39 5.13 -30.51
CA GLN A 461 8.44 5.02 -31.97
C GLN A 461 8.77 3.57 -32.38
N GLU A 462 7.97 3.00 -33.29
CA GLU A 462 8.07 1.64 -33.88
C GLU A 462 9.46 0.99 -33.69
N GLY A 463 9.60 0.19 -32.64
CA GLY A 463 10.86 -0.43 -32.23
C GLY A 463 10.67 -1.90 -31.89
N LEU A 464 11.34 -2.77 -32.64
CA LEU A 464 11.37 -4.24 -32.50
C LEU A 464 11.75 -4.73 -31.09
N ASP A 465 12.36 -3.86 -30.27
CA ASP A 465 12.90 -4.12 -28.93
C ASP A 465 11.79 -4.19 -27.84
N SER A 466 10.70 -3.44 -27.99
CA SER A 466 9.62 -3.39 -26.98
C SER A 466 8.69 -4.61 -27.05
N THR A 467 8.39 -5.10 -28.26
CA THR A 467 7.64 -6.34 -28.49
C THR A 467 8.39 -7.55 -27.93
N GLU A 468 9.71 -7.62 -28.15
CA GLU A 468 10.54 -8.71 -27.64
C GLU A 468 10.60 -8.72 -26.11
N ALA A 469 10.74 -7.55 -25.48
CA ALA A 469 10.70 -7.44 -24.03
C ALA A 469 9.32 -7.78 -23.44
N MET A 470 8.20 -7.39 -24.08
CA MET A 470 6.86 -7.82 -23.63
C MET A 470 6.66 -9.33 -23.77
N VAL A 471 7.12 -9.94 -24.86
CA VAL A 471 7.11 -11.41 -25.02
C VAL A 471 7.93 -12.09 -23.93
N SER A 472 9.09 -11.53 -23.57
CA SER A 472 9.93 -12.02 -22.46
C SER A 472 9.22 -11.95 -21.10
N ILE A 473 8.66 -10.78 -20.76
CA ILE A 473 7.89 -10.54 -19.52
C ILE A 473 6.71 -11.52 -19.44
N ALA A 474 5.90 -11.60 -20.49
CA ALA A 474 4.75 -12.50 -20.53
C ALA A 474 5.17 -13.97 -20.41
N THR A 475 6.26 -14.37 -21.08
CA THR A 475 6.80 -15.74 -20.97
C THR A 475 7.19 -16.08 -19.53
N ASN A 476 7.90 -15.18 -18.85
CA ASN A 476 8.33 -15.41 -17.47
C ASN A 476 7.15 -15.45 -16.50
N TYR A 477 6.17 -14.56 -16.64
CA TYR A 477 4.98 -14.59 -15.78
C TYR A 477 4.10 -15.81 -16.02
N LEU A 478 3.95 -16.28 -17.26
CA LEU A 478 3.22 -17.52 -17.54
C LEU A 478 3.94 -18.74 -16.96
N LYS A 479 5.29 -18.77 -16.98
CA LYS A 479 6.07 -19.80 -16.27
C LYS A 479 5.87 -19.72 -14.76
N LEU A 480 5.91 -18.52 -14.19
CA LEU A 480 5.66 -18.30 -12.77
C LEU A 480 4.28 -18.78 -12.36
N ALA A 481 3.24 -18.43 -13.12
CA ALA A 481 1.88 -18.86 -12.89
C ALA A 481 1.72 -20.38 -13.04
N SER A 482 2.46 -20.99 -13.98
CA SER A 482 2.52 -22.45 -14.12
C SER A 482 3.07 -23.12 -12.86
N LEU A 483 4.13 -22.57 -12.25
CA LEU A 483 4.66 -23.07 -10.97
C LEU A 483 3.65 -22.88 -9.82
N ILE A 484 3.03 -21.71 -9.71
CA ILE A 484 2.01 -21.41 -8.68
C ILE A 484 0.81 -22.36 -8.77
N LEU A 485 0.41 -22.73 -9.99
CA LEU A 485 -0.68 -23.67 -10.29
C LEU A 485 -0.24 -25.15 -10.30
N ASP A 486 0.97 -25.47 -9.83
CA ASP A 486 1.33 -26.85 -9.53
C ASP A 486 0.51 -27.39 -8.35
N SER A 487 0.05 -28.64 -8.43
CA SER A 487 -0.83 -29.23 -7.41
C SER A 487 -0.22 -29.29 -5.99
N LYS A 488 1.11 -29.42 -5.88
CA LYS A 488 1.80 -29.45 -4.57
C LYS A 488 2.03 -28.05 -4.05
N MET A 489 2.45 -27.12 -4.91
CA MET A 489 2.66 -25.72 -4.54
C MET A 489 1.34 -25.05 -4.14
N ALA A 490 0.28 -25.26 -4.93
CA ALA A 490 -1.06 -24.81 -4.63
C ALA A 490 -1.54 -25.26 -3.25
N ALA A 491 -1.24 -26.50 -2.85
CA ALA A 491 -1.59 -26.99 -1.53
C ALA A 491 -0.84 -26.28 -0.37
N GLN A 492 0.28 -25.62 -0.65
CA GLN A 492 1.05 -24.88 0.36
C GLN A 492 0.50 -23.46 0.58
N TRP A 493 0.12 -22.77 -0.51
CA TRP A 493 -0.33 -21.37 -0.43
C TRP A 493 -1.86 -21.21 -0.37
N LEU A 494 -2.65 -22.20 -0.81
CA LEU A 494 -4.10 -22.22 -0.58
C LEU A 494 -4.33 -22.54 0.90
N GLY A 495 -4.62 -21.51 1.69
CA GLY A 495 -5.02 -21.65 3.09
C GLY A 495 -6.23 -22.58 3.29
N ARG A 496 -6.56 -22.89 4.54
CA ARG A 496 -7.68 -23.79 4.86
C ARG A 496 -9.03 -23.15 4.48
N PRO A 497 -10.08 -23.95 4.17
CA PRO A 497 -11.32 -23.48 3.53
C PRO A 497 -12.19 -22.48 4.32
N GLU A 498 -11.81 -22.09 5.54
CA GLU A 498 -12.61 -21.21 6.41
C GLU A 498 -12.25 -19.71 6.27
N ASP A 499 -11.32 -19.37 5.37
CA ASP A 499 -10.93 -17.99 5.09
C ASP A 499 -11.80 -17.37 3.97
N ILE A 500 -12.67 -16.43 4.34
CA ILE A 500 -13.48 -15.62 3.43
C ILE A 500 -12.53 -14.78 2.56
N ALA A 501 -12.62 -15.01 1.25
CA ALA A 501 -11.89 -14.33 0.17
C ALA A 501 -10.35 -14.39 0.23
N THR A 502 -9.80 -15.58 0.46
CA THR A 502 -8.41 -15.90 0.13
C THR A 502 -8.19 -16.02 -1.38
N VAL A 503 -7.04 -15.52 -1.86
CA VAL A 503 -6.51 -15.78 -3.20
C VAL A 503 -6.75 -17.23 -3.59
N GLY A 504 -7.47 -17.43 -4.70
CA GLY A 504 -7.78 -18.76 -5.22
C GLY A 504 -7.02 -19.04 -6.51
N PRO A 505 -7.02 -20.30 -6.99
CA PRO A 505 -6.39 -20.63 -8.27
C PRO A 505 -7.00 -19.83 -9.43
N PHE A 506 -8.28 -19.44 -9.32
CA PHE A 506 -8.94 -18.59 -10.32
C PHE A 506 -8.47 -17.13 -10.32
N THR A 507 -7.87 -16.62 -9.23
CA THR A 507 -7.22 -15.31 -9.23
C THR A 507 -5.99 -15.30 -10.13
N VAL A 508 -5.25 -16.41 -10.15
CA VAL A 508 -4.11 -16.62 -11.07
C VAL A 508 -4.60 -16.79 -12.51
N VAL A 509 -5.72 -17.50 -12.72
CA VAL A 509 -6.35 -17.61 -14.05
C VAL A 509 -6.77 -16.23 -14.58
N GLU A 510 -7.36 -15.38 -13.73
CA GLU A 510 -7.74 -14.02 -14.10
C GLU A 510 -6.52 -13.17 -14.49
N SER A 511 -5.41 -13.24 -13.73
CA SER A 511 -4.19 -12.48 -14.07
C SER A 511 -3.58 -12.93 -15.40
N ILE A 512 -3.63 -14.24 -15.71
CA ILE A 512 -3.21 -14.79 -17.01
C ILE A 512 -4.07 -14.26 -18.15
N ASP A 513 -5.40 -14.22 -17.99
CA ASP A 513 -6.31 -13.69 -19.02
C ASP A 513 -6.01 -12.22 -19.33
N LYS A 514 -5.76 -11.41 -18.29
CA LYS A 514 -5.35 -10.00 -18.47
C LYS A 514 -4.00 -9.88 -19.19
N LEU A 515 -3.01 -10.66 -18.78
CA LEU A 515 -1.67 -10.65 -19.37
C LEU A 515 -1.69 -11.10 -20.84
N THR A 516 -2.42 -12.16 -21.17
CA THR A 516 -2.51 -12.69 -22.55
C THR A 516 -3.32 -11.76 -23.46
N GLY A 517 -4.34 -11.08 -22.94
CA GLY A 517 -5.03 -10.00 -23.65
C GLY A 517 -4.10 -8.83 -23.99
N ALA A 518 -3.29 -8.37 -23.03
CA ALA A 518 -2.31 -7.32 -23.25
C ALA A 518 -1.21 -7.73 -24.25
N LEU A 519 -0.72 -8.98 -24.13
CA LEU A 519 0.24 -9.54 -25.08
C LEU A 519 -0.34 -9.59 -26.50
N ALA A 520 -1.61 -9.98 -26.65
CA ALA A 520 -2.27 -10.00 -27.95
C ALA A 520 -2.39 -8.59 -28.57
N ASP A 521 -2.66 -7.56 -27.76
CA ASP A 521 -2.70 -6.18 -28.23
C ASP A 521 -1.33 -5.74 -28.77
N VAL A 522 -0.24 -6.03 -28.05
CA VAL A 522 1.13 -5.72 -28.47
C VAL A 522 1.53 -6.49 -29.74
N LEU A 523 1.25 -7.81 -29.79
CA LEU A 523 1.58 -8.65 -30.94
C LEU A 523 0.78 -8.30 -32.19
N SER A 524 -0.41 -7.72 -32.04
CA SER A 524 -1.27 -7.36 -33.15
C SER A 524 -0.66 -6.30 -34.06
N ALA A 525 0.15 -5.39 -33.51
CA ALA A 525 0.84 -4.34 -34.26
C ALA A 525 1.81 -4.92 -35.31
N GLU A 526 2.48 -6.04 -34.99
CA GLU A 526 3.43 -6.71 -35.88
C GLU A 526 2.85 -7.97 -36.54
N TRP A 527 1.57 -8.27 -36.32
CA TRP A 527 0.89 -9.47 -36.81
C TRP A 527 1.60 -10.78 -36.42
N LYS A 528 2.17 -10.81 -35.21
CA LYS A 528 2.90 -11.96 -34.66
C LYS A 528 1.97 -12.89 -33.88
N SER A 529 2.38 -14.16 -33.77
CA SER A 529 1.72 -15.16 -32.94
C SER A 529 2.67 -15.61 -31.83
N PHE A 530 2.12 -16.06 -30.71
CA PHE A 530 2.86 -16.51 -29.54
C PHE A 530 2.28 -17.81 -29.02
N THR A 531 3.16 -18.75 -28.68
CA THR A 531 2.77 -20.03 -28.08
C THR A 531 3.70 -20.35 -26.93
N LEU A 532 3.13 -20.72 -25.79
CA LEU A 532 3.88 -21.22 -24.65
C LEU A 532 3.21 -22.49 -24.12
N SER A 533 4.02 -23.52 -23.93
CA SER A 533 3.61 -24.76 -23.27
C SER A 533 4.49 -25.01 -22.07
N THR A 534 3.84 -25.25 -20.93
CA THR A 534 4.45 -25.59 -19.64
C THR A 534 3.79 -26.84 -19.09
N GLU A 535 4.20 -27.31 -17.91
CA GLU A 535 3.59 -28.50 -17.28
C GLU A 535 2.12 -28.27 -16.90
N ASN A 536 1.77 -27.06 -16.44
CA ASN A 536 0.45 -26.76 -15.89
C ASN A 536 -0.43 -25.88 -16.81
N ILE A 537 0.17 -25.21 -17.80
CA ILE A 537 -0.49 -24.19 -18.64
C ILE A 537 -0.02 -24.30 -20.09
N ASP A 538 -0.96 -24.28 -21.02
CA ASP A 538 -0.73 -24.01 -22.45
C ASP A 538 -1.42 -22.71 -22.86
N VAL A 539 -0.70 -21.81 -23.53
CA VAL A 539 -1.21 -20.55 -24.09
C VAL A 539 -0.91 -20.48 -25.57
N HIS A 540 -1.91 -20.17 -26.38
CA HIS A 540 -1.79 -19.94 -27.83
C HIS A 540 -2.46 -18.62 -28.21
N VAL A 541 -1.66 -17.66 -28.67
CA VAL A 541 -2.10 -16.36 -29.21
C VAL A 541 -1.79 -16.33 -30.70
N GLU A 542 -2.81 -16.26 -31.55
CA GLU A 542 -2.67 -16.32 -33.01
C GLU A 542 -3.32 -15.13 -33.69
N ALA A 543 -2.53 -14.38 -34.47
CA ALA A 543 -3.03 -13.35 -35.37
C ALA A 543 -3.58 -13.98 -36.65
N ARG A 544 -4.87 -13.77 -36.96
CA ARG A 544 -5.50 -14.37 -38.14
C ARG A 544 -6.35 -13.37 -38.93
N LYS A 545 -6.13 -13.35 -40.25
CA LYS A 545 -6.97 -12.60 -41.19
C LYS A 545 -8.12 -13.48 -41.65
N LEU A 546 -9.34 -13.00 -41.46
CA LEU A 546 -10.56 -13.69 -41.84
C LEU A 546 -10.94 -13.35 -43.28
N SER A 547 -11.51 -14.34 -43.97
CA SER A 547 -12.00 -14.27 -45.35
C SER A 547 -13.29 -15.07 -45.47
N GLN A 548 -14.02 -14.92 -46.58
CA GLN A 548 -15.25 -15.68 -46.85
C GLN A 548 -15.08 -17.21 -46.91
N MET A 549 -13.84 -17.72 -46.93
CA MET A 549 -13.52 -19.15 -46.96
C MET A 549 -12.65 -19.55 -45.76
N SER A 550 -12.66 -18.78 -44.68
CA SER A 550 -11.86 -19.08 -43.49
C SER A 550 -12.36 -20.33 -42.77
N CYS A 551 -11.45 -21.28 -42.58
CA CYS A 551 -11.71 -22.51 -41.84
C CYS A 551 -11.80 -22.26 -40.33
N SER A 552 -12.40 -23.22 -39.64
CA SER A 552 -12.47 -23.31 -38.18
C SER A 552 -11.10 -23.14 -37.52
N CYS A 553 -11.14 -22.64 -36.29
CA CYS A 553 -9.97 -22.57 -35.44
C CYS A 553 -10.02 -23.75 -34.47
N VAL A 554 -9.08 -24.68 -34.63
CA VAL A 554 -8.91 -25.84 -33.75
C VAL A 554 -7.73 -25.57 -32.82
N PHE A 555 -7.96 -25.68 -31.52
CA PHE A 555 -6.93 -25.66 -30.50
C PHE A 555 -6.86 -27.03 -29.82
N LYS A 556 -5.67 -27.62 -29.86
CA LYS A 556 -5.32 -28.87 -29.19
C LYS A 556 -4.18 -28.59 -28.21
N PRO A 557 -4.41 -28.73 -26.90
CA PRO A 557 -3.35 -28.64 -25.91
C PRO A 557 -2.25 -29.67 -26.19
N SER A 558 -1.03 -29.32 -25.80
CA SER A 558 0.14 -30.18 -25.96
C SER A 558 0.09 -31.33 -24.94
N VAL A 559 0.16 -32.57 -25.43
CA VAL A 559 0.08 -33.78 -24.58
C VAL A 559 1.50 -34.17 -24.16
N PHE A 560 1.81 -34.24 -22.86
CA PHE A 560 3.07 -34.85 -22.40
C PHE A 560 2.93 -35.81 -21.20
N GLY A 561 2.93 -37.11 -21.53
CA GLY A 561 3.94 -38.08 -21.07
C GLY A 561 3.95 -38.54 -19.60
N GLY A 562 3.21 -39.62 -19.29
CA GLY A 562 3.57 -40.53 -18.19
C GLY A 562 2.40 -41.25 -17.50
N HIS A 563 1.98 -42.39 -18.05
CA HIS A 563 1.05 -43.36 -17.43
C HIS A 563 -0.45 -43.04 -17.36
N SER A 564 -1.14 -43.10 -18.49
CA SER A 564 -2.30 -44.00 -18.63
C SER A 564 -2.74 -44.09 -20.09
N SER A 565 -2.72 -45.31 -20.62
CA SER A 565 -3.36 -45.67 -21.89
C SER A 565 -4.87 -45.48 -21.76
N GLY A 566 -5.40 -44.35 -22.22
CA GLY A 566 -6.83 -44.06 -22.18
C GLY A 566 -7.19 -42.71 -22.80
N SER A 567 -7.25 -42.64 -24.13
CA SER A 567 -8.20 -41.84 -24.94
C SER A 567 -8.80 -40.59 -24.30
N GLY A 568 -8.27 -39.43 -24.67
CA GLY A 568 -8.92 -38.13 -24.42
C GLY A 568 -8.14 -36.97 -25.02
N GLN A 569 -8.47 -36.57 -26.26
CA GLN A 569 -7.90 -35.37 -26.87
C GLN A 569 -8.77 -34.19 -26.46
N ASP A 570 -8.38 -33.49 -25.41
CA ASP A 570 -9.01 -32.22 -25.08
C ASP A 570 -8.86 -31.29 -26.29
N GLU A 571 -9.96 -30.74 -26.77
CA GLU A 571 -10.00 -29.98 -28.01
C GLU A 571 -11.01 -28.86 -27.88
N LEU A 572 -10.64 -27.68 -28.36
CA LEU A 572 -11.52 -26.54 -28.52
C LEU A 572 -11.58 -26.16 -29.99
N LEU A 573 -12.80 -25.91 -30.48
CA LEU A 573 -13.09 -25.59 -31.86
C LEU A 573 -13.98 -24.35 -31.92
N ILE A 574 -13.56 -23.34 -32.67
CA ILE A 574 -14.43 -22.26 -33.13
C ILE A 574 -14.93 -22.66 -34.53
N PRO A 575 -16.23 -22.99 -34.69
CA PRO A 575 -16.76 -23.53 -35.94
C PRO A 575 -16.61 -22.56 -37.12
N ASP A 576 -16.51 -23.09 -38.35
CA ASP A 576 -16.44 -22.31 -39.59
C ASP A 576 -17.56 -21.26 -39.67
N THR A 577 -18.78 -21.62 -39.26
CA THR A 577 -19.94 -20.73 -39.25
C THR A 577 -19.76 -19.52 -38.33
N GLU A 578 -19.04 -19.71 -37.22
CA GLU A 578 -18.79 -18.63 -36.27
C GLU A 578 -17.66 -17.73 -36.74
N VAL A 579 -16.59 -18.31 -37.32
CA VAL A 579 -15.53 -17.54 -37.98
C VAL A 579 -16.10 -16.71 -39.12
N GLN A 580 -17.03 -17.27 -39.89
CA GLN A 580 -17.73 -16.55 -40.96
C GLN A 580 -18.61 -15.42 -40.40
N ARG A 581 -19.33 -15.66 -39.29
CA ARG A 581 -20.14 -14.62 -38.61
C ARG A 581 -19.28 -13.43 -38.19
N LEU A 582 -18.08 -13.68 -37.65
CA LEU A 582 -17.13 -12.62 -37.26
C LEU A 582 -16.70 -11.77 -38.47
N HIS A 583 -16.35 -12.42 -39.58
CA HIS A 583 -16.01 -11.75 -40.82
C HIS A 583 -17.16 -10.87 -41.34
N ASP A 584 -18.39 -11.40 -41.34
CA ASP A 584 -19.58 -10.70 -41.84
C ASP A 584 -19.99 -9.52 -40.95
N LEU A 585 -19.66 -9.56 -39.66
CA LEU A 585 -19.77 -8.44 -38.72
C LEU A 585 -18.66 -7.38 -38.89
N GLY A 586 -17.70 -7.61 -39.80
CA GLY A 586 -16.64 -6.66 -40.13
C GLY A 586 -15.33 -6.88 -39.39
N HIS A 587 -15.22 -7.91 -38.54
CA HIS A 587 -13.98 -8.27 -37.87
C HIS A 587 -13.09 -9.09 -38.82
N LYS A 588 -12.44 -8.41 -39.77
CA LYS A 588 -11.59 -9.04 -40.81
C LYS A 588 -10.23 -9.50 -40.29
N GLU A 589 -9.81 -8.98 -39.15
CA GLU A 589 -8.50 -9.19 -38.54
C GLU A 589 -8.76 -9.39 -37.04
N VAL A 590 -8.34 -10.55 -36.52
CA VAL A 590 -8.62 -10.95 -35.14
C VAL A 590 -7.41 -11.62 -34.50
N MET A 591 -7.32 -11.52 -33.17
CA MET A 591 -6.39 -12.30 -32.36
C MET A 591 -7.16 -13.41 -31.64
N PHE A 592 -6.80 -14.67 -31.90
CA PHE A 592 -7.29 -15.82 -31.14
C PHE A 592 -6.39 -16.02 -29.93
N ILE A 593 -6.97 -16.11 -28.73
CA ILE A 593 -6.27 -16.36 -27.48
C ILE A 593 -6.90 -17.60 -26.87
N HIS A 594 -6.14 -18.69 -26.78
CA HIS A 594 -6.58 -19.94 -26.18
C HIS A 594 -5.67 -20.30 -25.02
N THR A 595 -6.27 -20.79 -23.93
CA THR A 595 -5.53 -21.20 -22.74
C THR A 595 -6.07 -22.50 -22.19
N TYR A 596 -5.18 -23.40 -21.77
CA TYR A 596 -5.54 -24.67 -21.16
C TYR A 596 -4.80 -24.86 -19.84
N TYR A 597 -5.52 -25.36 -18.84
CA TYR A 597 -5.05 -25.56 -17.48
C TYR A 597 -5.26 -27.03 -17.06
N SER A 598 -4.17 -27.77 -16.85
CA SER A 598 -4.22 -29.23 -16.66
C SER A 598 -4.58 -29.65 -15.22
N HIS A 599 -4.09 -28.96 -14.19
CA HIS A 599 -4.17 -29.42 -12.80
C HIS A 599 -5.15 -28.65 -11.89
N LEU A 600 -5.95 -27.71 -12.42
CA LEU A 600 -6.94 -26.95 -11.63
C LEU A 600 -7.98 -27.84 -10.93
N MET A 601 -8.39 -28.92 -11.60
CA MET A 601 -9.30 -29.93 -11.04
C MET A 601 -8.71 -30.59 -9.79
N GLU A 602 -7.42 -30.96 -9.83
CA GLU A 602 -6.76 -31.61 -8.70
C GLU A 602 -6.62 -30.66 -7.51
N ILE A 603 -6.30 -29.40 -7.77
CA ILE A 603 -6.22 -28.33 -6.77
C ILE A 603 -7.58 -28.16 -6.07
N GLN A 604 -8.66 -28.02 -6.83
CA GLN A 604 -10.01 -27.86 -6.28
C GLN A 604 -10.45 -29.10 -5.48
N SER A 605 -10.10 -30.30 -5.94
CA SER A 605 -10.45 -31.55 -5.24
C SER A 605 -9.79 -31.68 -3.86
N ARG A 606 -8.58 -31.13 -3.67
CA ARG A 606 -7.86 -31.15 -2.39
C ARG A 606 -8.45 -30.18 -1.37
N MET A 607 -8.89 -29.01 -1.83
CA MET A 607 -9.58 -28.02 -0.96
C MET A 607 -10.85 -28.62 -0.31
N GLU A 608 -11.49 -29.58 -0.98
CA GLU A 608 -12.70 -30.24 -0.48
C GLU A 608 -12.43 -31.51 0.38
N GLN A 609 -11.20 -32.04 0.43
CA GLN A 609 -10.86 -33.24 1.21
C GLN A 609 -10.51 -32.95 2.68
N ASP A 610 -10.09 -31.72 2.99
CA ASP A 610 -9.71 -31.29 4.34
C ASP A 610 -10.90 -30.82 5.22
N THR A 611 -12.14 -30.91 4.72
CA THR A 611 -13.36 -30.69 5.53
C THR A 611 -13.70 -31.95 6.33
N SER A 612 -13.82 -31.82 7.66
CA SER A 612 -14.04 -32.96 8.56
C SER A 612 -15.39 -33.67 8.29
N PRO A 613 -15.52 -34.97 8.59
CA PRO A 613 -16.77 -35.71 8.34
C PRO A 613 -17.94 -35.31 9.24
N GLU A 614 -17.73 -34.49 10.27
CA GLU A 614 -18.75 -34.19 11.29
C GLU A 614 -19.78 -33.13 10.85
N ASP A 615 -19.54 -32.38 9.78
CA ASP A 615 -20.44 -31.32 9.29
C ASP A 615 -21.47 -31.79 8.24
N ARG A 616 -21.59 -33.12 8.02
CA ARG A 616 -22.68 -33.68 7.21
C ARG A 616 -23.97 -33.71 8.02
N SER A 617 -24.56 -32.53 8.25
CA SER A 617 -25.94 -32.44 8.68
C SER A 617 -26.86 -32.98 7.57
N GLU A 618 -27.65 -33.98 7.92
CA GLU A 618 -28.73 -34.53 7.11
C GLU A 618 -29.84 -33.47 6.93
N ASN A 619 -29.66 -32.47 6.06
CA ASN A 619 -30.76 -31.77 5.38
C ASN A 619 -30.24 -30.66 4.44
N THR A 620 -29.87 -31.04 3.22
CA THR A 620 -30.21 -30.35 1.95
C THR A 620 -29.49 -31.11 0.83
N GLY A 621 -30.25 -31.77 -0.04
CA GLY A 621 -29.74 -32.70 -1.05
C GLY A 621 -29.11 -32.03 -2.28
N VAL A 622 -28.14 -31.14 -2.10
CA VAL A 622 -27.31 -30.62 -3.20
C VAL A 622 -25.85 -30.75 -2.82
N LEU A 623 -25.18 -31.78 -3.34
CA LEU A 623 -23.71 -31.83 -3.33
C LEU A 623 -23.17 -30.66 -4.16
N PRO A 624 -22.20 -29.87 -3.67
CA PRO A 624 -21.54 -28.87 -4.49
C PRO A 624 -20.95 -29.52 -5.74
N GLY A 625 -21.16 -28.89 -6.90
CA GLY A 625 -20.73 -29.40 -8.19
C GLY A 625 -19.20 -29.47 -8.25
N ARG A 626 -18.65 -30.66 -8.51
CA ARG A 626 -17.20 -30.89 -8.65
C ARG A 626 -16.76 -30.70 -10.10
N MET A 627 -15.61 -30.04 -10.27
CA MET A 627 -14.94 -30.03 -11.57
C MET A 627 -14.46 -31.45 -11.90
N ALA A 628 -14.79 -31.93 -13.09
CA ALA A 628 -14.53 -33.30 -13.53
C ALA A 628 -13.62 -33.38 -14.76
N THR A 629 -13.13 -32.23 -15.24
CA THR A 629 -12.31 -32.07 -16.44
C THR A 629 -11.29 -30.96 -16.23
N ALA A 630 -10.33 -30.83 -17.15
CA ALA A 630 -9.48 -29.64 -17.26
C ALA A 630 -10.29 -28.38 -17.60
N VAL A 631 -9.67 -27.20 -17.43
CA VAL A 631 -10.24 -25.92 -17.86
C VAL A 631 -9.59 -25.50 -19.17
N ILE A 632 -10.41 -25.21 -20.17
CA ILE A 632 -9.98 -24.68 -21.46
C ILE A 632 -10.73 -23.39 -21.75
N SER A 633 -10.03 -22.37 -22.22
CA SER A 633 -10.56 -21.04 -22.53
C SER A 633 -10.29 -20.68 -23.98
N ALA A 634 -11.24 -19.96 -24.58
CA ALA A 634 -11.05 -19.32 -25.86
C ALA A 634 -11.65 -17.92 -25.89
N THR A 635 -10.81 -16.98 -26.30
CA THR A 635 -11.11 -15.57 -26.44
C THR A 635 -10.73 -15.14 -27.84
N VAL A 636 -11.64 -14.45 -28.53
CA VAL A 636 -11.34 -13.76 -29.78
C VAL A 636 -11.30 -12.28 -29.50
N ARG A 637 -10.26 -11.58 -29.94
CA ARG A 637 -10.03 -10.18 -29.63
C ARG A 637 -9.89 -9.35 -30.91
N ASP A 638 -10.54 -8.20 -30.91
CA ASP A 638 -10.44 -7.20 -31.97
C ASP A 638 -9.14 -6.38 -31.74
N PRO A 639 -8.14 -6.49 -32.62
CA PRO A 639 -6.84 -5.84 -32.41
C PRO A 639 -6.92 -4.31 -32.51
N PHE A 640 -7.93 -3.76 -33.20
CA PHE A 640 -8.08 -2.30 -33.35
C PHE A 640 -8.83 -1.67 -32.19
N LYS A 641 -9.70 -2.43 -31.53
CA LYS A 641 -10.50 -1.97 -30.40
C LYS A 641 -9.96 -2.41 -29.05
N ALA A 642 -8.97 -3.31 -29.02
CA ALA A 642 -8.47 -3.95 -27.81
C ALA A 642 -9.61 -4.53 -26.95
N GLN A 643 -10.58 -5.20 -27.60
CA GLN A 643 -11.81 -5.69 -26.97
C GLN A 643 -12.10 -7.13 -27.36
N ASN A 644 -12.62 -7.90 -26.40
CA ASN A 644 -13.02 -9.28 -26.62
C ASN A 644 -14.35 -9.32 -27.39
N ILE A 645 -14.41 -10.21 -28.38
CA ILE A 645 -15.58 -10.48 -29.21
C ILE A 645 -16.22 -11.78 -28.71
N PRO A 646 -17.51 -11.77 -28.33
CA PRO A 646 -18.22 -12.99 -27.96
C PRO A 646 -18.25 -13.99 -29.12
N VAL A 647 -17.85 -15.24 -28.84
CA VAL A 647 -17.85 -16.33 -29.81
C VAL A 647 -18.50 -17.60 -29.29
N ALA A 648 -19.18 -18.31 -30.19
CA ALA A 648 -19.62 -19.67 -29.98
C ALA A 648 -18.47 -20.66 -30.16
N ILE A 649 -18.34 -21.61 -29.22
CA ILE A 649 -17.29 -22.63 -29.23
C ILE A 649 -17.89 -24.03 -29.11
N HIS A 650 -17.22 -25.02 -29.70
CA HIS A 650 -17.39 -26.43 -29.40
C HIS A 650 -16.15 -26.92 -28.65
N TYR A 651 -16.33 -27.77 -27.65
CA TYR A 651 -15.21 -28.35 -26.91
C TYR A 651 -15.44 -29.83 -26.65
N THR A 652 -14.34 -30.58 -26.57
CA THR A 652 -14.28 -31.96 -26.11
C THR A 652 -13.30 -31.99 -24.95
N LEU A 653 -13.72 -32.49 -23.79
CA LEU A 653 -12.88 -32.56 -22.58
C LEU A 653 -12.95 -33.96 -21.98
N SER A 654 -11.80 -34.42 -21.52
CA SER A 654 -11.59 -35.75 -20.97
C SER A 654 -11.81 -35.72 -19.46
N SER A 655 -12.57 -36.69 -18.94
CA SER A 655 -12.87 -36.79 -17.51
C SER A 655 -12.13 -37.96 -16.86
N SER A 656 -11.60 -37.72 -15.65
CA SER A 656 -10.85 -38.71 -14.86
C SER A 656 -11.76 -39.73 -14.13
N HIS A 657 -13.07 -39.49 -14.05
CA HIS A 657 -14.00 -40.35 -13.32
C HIS A 657 -14.91 -41.17 -14.24
N VAL A 658 -14.57 -42.44 -14.46
CA VAL A 658 -15.49 -43.44 -15.03
C VAL A 658 -16.49 -43.86 -13.94
N VAL A 659 -17.57 -43.10 -13.75
CA VAL A 659 -18.69 -43.56 -12.90
C VAL A 659 -19.60 -44.46 -13.75
N ARG A 660 -19.56 -45.77 -13.49
CA ARG A 660 -20.64 -46.68 -13.87
C ARG A 660 -21.92 -46.25 -13.16
N SER A 661 -22.84 -45.67 -13.92
CA SER A 661 -24.30 -45.65 -13.71
C SER A 661 -24.82 -45.23 -12.32
N MET A 662 -25.36 -44.01 -12.22
CA MET A 662 -26.78 -43.73 -11.96
C MET A 662 -26.99 -42.20 -11.99
N ALA A 663 -27.73 -41.71 -12.98
CA ALA A 663 -28.29 -40.35 -13.12
C ALA A 663 -27.49 -39.20 -12.45
N ALA A 664 -26.27 -38.92 -12.91
CA ALA A 664 -25.63 -37.62 -12.67
C ALA A 664 -25.86 -36.74 -13.90
N SER A 665 -26.55 -35.61 -13.74
CA SER A 665 -26.70 -34.62 -14.81
C SER A 665 -25.34 -33.96 -15.06
N GLN A 666 -24.70 -34.25 -16.19
CA GLN A 666 -23.60 -33.44 -16.69
C GLN A 666 -24.17 -32.07 -17.05
N MET A 667 -23.84 -31.03 -16.27
CA MET A 667 -24.03 -29.65 -16.70
C MET A 667 -22.75 -29.20 -17.38
N ALA A 668 -22.88 -28.50 -18.52
CA ALA A 668 -21.82 -27.68 -19.08
C ALA A 668 -21.78 -26.36 -18.30
N PRO A 669 -20.87 -26.15 -17.34
CA PRO A 669 -20.80 -24.90 -16.62
C PRO A 669 -20.04 -23.90 -17.50
N TYR A 670 -20.68 -22.82 -17.90
CA TYR A 670 -20.00 -21.66 -18.46
C TYR A 670 -19.60 -20.75 -17.29
N LEU A 671 -18.30 -20.54 -17.07
CA LEU A 671 -17.83 -19.45 -16.20
C LEU A 671 -17.87 -18.15 -17.01
N PHE A 672 -18.96 -17.39 -16.88
CA PHE A 672 -19.02 -16.01 -17.33
C PHE A 672 -18.36 -15.11 -16.28
N TYR A 673 -17.17 -14.58 -16.56
CA TYR A 673 -16.73 -13.34 -15.91
C TYR A 673 -17.29 -12.16 -16.71
N SER A 674 -18.56 -11.81 -16.46
CA SER A 674 -19.07 -10.49 -16.84
C SER A 674 -18.75 -9.52 -15.70
N ALA A 675 -18.00 -8.46 -16.00
CA ALA A 675 -17.86 -7.30 -15.13
C ALA A 675 -19.25 -6.86 -14.62
N PRO A 676 -19.41 -6.46 -13.35
CA PRO A 676 -20.70 -5.99 -12.85
C PRO A 676 -21.05 -4.70 -13.61
N TYR A 677 -22.01 -4.80 -14.51
CA TYR A 677 -22.72 -3.63 -15.00
C TYR A 677 -23.52 -3.06 -13.82
N TYR A 678 -23.14 -1.86 -13.39
CA TYR A 678 -23.96 -1.01 -12.55
C TYR A 678 -25.36 -0.87 -13.17
N LEU A 679 -26.38 -1.12 -12.35
CA LEU A 679 -27.73 -0.56 -12.50
C LEU A 679 -27.97 0.38 -11.33
#